data_AF-A0A7Y1VA68-F1
#
_entry.id   AF-A0A7Y1VA68-F1
#
_cell.length_a   1.000
_cell.length_b   1.000
_cell.length_c   1.000
_cell.angle_alpha   90.00
_cell.angle_beta   90.00
_cell.angle_gamma   90.00
#
_symmetry.space_group_name_H-M   'P 1'
#
loop_
_entity.id
_entity.type
_entity.pdbx_description
1 polymer ?
#
loop_
_entity_poly.entity_id
_entity_poly.type
_entity_poly.pdbx_seq_one_letter_code
_entity_poly.pdbx_strand_id
1 'polypeptide(L)'
;MNRLILCSLICCSFLTAQAKVLSIEILERDTIVQGRHWGPAGPYELLQGKVFFGTDPENDANVIITDLAFTPTDEDGLVRSSADIVILKPIDQRKSDLAMVEVSNRGGKFIPDIFLNGHGRLEDPNDTWAFGDGLLLRQGVTFIWVGWQFDLPEDTSLLRFHTPIAKYPEGAPITGLVRSDWTVDERTQNLKLGHHRQVGYPAYDPASNIHKLTKRVGRNTPRIEVDDRLWDFGRIEGDQIIQDEHWIHSEPGFEAGMIYELVYHAVDPPVVGLGLAAVRDIISYAKYDSTCLFSVSKGIAVGLSQTGRFLRHFLYQGFNIDESSRQAYDGMLIIIAGAGRGSFNHRFAQPSRDAHRYSAFFYPTDLFPFTGRRIEDKMLRIRGGLLDKAPNHQPKIFYVNTGYEYWGRAASLIHTSPDGAQDIPPLPNERIYHVASAQHYVPSFPPEEPYKADHHLYLGNPLQFKPNLRALFTALYDWVATNTTPPANRFPTITSGELTAIDGLSYPTMPGFERAKVIHEAYRADYGASFTDGIITKQPPRLRDAYVSLAPQVDQLGNEISGIRNVELLVPLASYIPYAIRRGFAGGNGELHLSKGTFIPLSKTPNANDARMAISDLYNDKNDYMLKVRNAAESLVADRFLLKEDIHRVSERASSYWSWIHGKKDILSSDPIEVMTFNIRYDNPKDGVSAWPNRKDFVVALIEGYDPDFLGLQEALHHQCRDVRRGIKGYRWIGVGREDGDKKGEFAPIFYQKKDWELLNSGHFWLSSTPEKPSVGWDAALERIATWGKFKHRDSDKEIFVFNTHFDHRGEQARLESIKLLREKIQSMTAETPFLLMGDFNFDTQSEPYLWITEPRNEFTIVDSKVISENIPQGPPGTFSGFVVTDNLPQRQIDHIFVDKDTQVLTFEIIAKSRDGRYPSDHFPVFTQIVPKWE
;
A
#
# COMPACT_ATOMS: atom_id res chain seq x y z
N MET A 1 -37.64 -68.13 -7.27
CA MET A 1 -38.42 -66.91 -6.97
C MET A 1 -38.31 -66.67 -5.48
N ASN A 2 -37.71 -65.56 -5.05
CA ASN A 2 -38.02 -64.85 -3.79
C ASN A 2 -37.11 -63.61 -3.66
N ARG A 3 -37.74 -62.43 -3.73
CA ARG A 3 -37.23 -61.16 -3.18
C ARG A 3 -37.64 -61.10 -1.72
N LEU A 4 -36.78 -60.57 -0.83
CA LEU A 4 -37.17 -59.85 0.40
C LEU A 4 -35.92 -59.15 0.97
N ILE A 5 -35.80 -57.83 0.71
CA ILE A 5 -35.86 -56.72 1.68
C ILE A 5 -34.76 -56.81 2.75
N LEU A 6 -33.68 -56.04 2.56
CA LEU A 6 -32.73 -55.66 3.60
C LEU A 6 -33.10 -54.25 4.06
N CYS A 7 -33.47 -54.10 5.33
CA CYS A 7 -33.72 -52.81 5.97
C CYS A 7 -32.42 -52.00 6.08
N SER A 8 -32.35 -50.87 5.38
CA SER A 8 -31.34 -49.85 5.63
C SER A 8 -31.74 -49.05 6.87
N LEU A 9 -31.04 -49.26 7.98
CA LEU A 9 -31.02 -48.30 9.09
C LEU A 9 -30.32 -47.03 8.61
N ILE A 10 -31.08 -45.96 8.38
CA ILE A 10 -30.55 -44.61 8.26
C ILE A 10 -30.28 -44.14 9.70
N CYS A 11 -29.05 -44.32 10.16
CA CYS A 11 -28.53 -43.53 11.28
C CYS A 11 -28.35 -42.09 10.77
N CYS A 12 -29.30 -41.21 11.05
CA CYS A 12 -29.07 -39.78 11.00
C CYS A 12 -28.04 -39.42 12.08
N SER A 13 -26.77 -39.46 11.73
CA SER A 13 -25.74 -38.75 12.47
C SER A 13 -25.97 -37.26 12.27
N PHE A 14 -26.53 -36.59 13.29
CA PHE A 14 -26.48 -35.14 13.41
C PHE A 14 -25.01 -34.74 13.53
N LEU A 15 -24.39 -34.39 12.40
CA LEU A 15 -23.12 -33.68 12.41
C LEU A 15 -23.41 -32.27 12.90
N THR A 16 -23.16 -32.01 14.17
CA THR A 16 -23.12 -30.65 14.70
C THR A 16 -21.93 -29.93 14.06
N ALA A 17 -22.17 -29.17 12.99
CA ALA A 17 -21.19 -28.22 12.46
C ALA A 17 -20.97 -27.14 13.54
N GLN A 18 -19.81 -27.18 14.20
CA GLN A 18 -19.47 -26.40 15.40
C GLN A 18 -18.58 -25.18 15.09
N ALA A 19 -18.85 -24.47 14.00
CA ALA A 19 -18.43 -23.09 13.76
C ALA A 19 -19.47 -22.48 12.80
N LYS A 20 -20.08 -21.32 13.09
CA LYS A 20 -21.25 -20.81 12.30
C LYS A 20 -20.90 -20.27 10.89
N VAL A 21 -19.80 -20.75 10.30
CA VAL A 21 -19.60 -20.82 8.84
C VAL A 21 -20.31 -22.07 8.33
N LEU A 22 -21.27 -21.88 7.43
CA LEU A 22 -22.10 -22.96 6.88
C LEU A 22 -21.43 -23.64 5.70
N SER A 23 -20.80 -22.82 4.86
CA SER A 23 -20.11 -23.27 3.65
C SER A 23 -19.19 -22.16 3.16
N ILE A 24 -18.18 -22.57 2.40
CA ILE A 24 -17.33 -21.69 1.61
C ILE A 24 -17.40 -22.19 0.17
N GLU A 25 -17.81 -21.31 -0.73
CA GLU A 25 -17.81 -21.52 -2.17
C GLU A 25 -16.54 -20.89 -2.75
N ILE A 26 -15.62 -21.72 -3.25
CA ILE A 26 -14.42 -21.25 -3.95
C ILE A 26 -14.78 -21.08 -5.42
N LEU A 27 -14.68 -19.84 -5.90
CA LEU A 27 -14.99 -19.46 -7.28
C LEU A 27 -13.74 -19.54 -8.16
N GLU A 28 -12.60 -19.10 -7.63
CA GLU A 28 -11.30 -19.09 -8.33
C GLU A 28 -10.22 -19.67 -7.41
N ARG A 29 -9.28 -20.39 -8.02
CA ARG A 29 -8.18 -21.07 -7.35
C ARG A 29 -6.96 -21.08 -8.25
N ASP A 30 -5.95 -20.31 -7.88
CA ASP A 30 -4.76 -20.11 -8.69
C ASP A 30 -3.49 -20.32 -7.87
N THR A 31 -2.49 -20.93 -8.48
CA THR A 31 -1.14 -20.95 -7.90
C THR A 31 -0.47 -19.61 -8.19
N ILE A 32 0.08 -18.96 -7.17
CA ILE A 32 0.67 -17.63 -7.35
C ILE A 32 2.07 -17.69 -7.95
N VAL A 33 2.43 -16.66 -8.72
CA VAL A 33 3.76 -16.45 -9.32
C VAL A 33 4.29 -17.74 -9.97
N GLN A 34 3.45 -18.37 -10.78
CA GLN A 34 3.76 -19.60 -11.52
C GLN A 34 4.33 -20.74 -10.66
N GLY A 35 3.90 -20.85 -9.40
CA GLY A 35 4.36 -21.90 -8.49
C GLY A 35 5.71 -21.61 -7.83
N ARG A 36 6.13 -20.35 -7.79
CA ARG A 36 7.35 -19.93 -7.08
C ARG A 36 7.35 -20.47 -5.64
N HIS A 37 8.49 -21.02 -5.23
CA HIS A 37 8.72 -21.48 -3.87
C HIS A 37 9.12 -20.30 -2.95
N TRP A 38 8.46 -20.21 -1.79
CA TRP A 38 8.76 -19.21 -0.76
C TRP A 38 9.45 -19.86 0.44
N GLY A 39 10.77 -20.04 0.32
CA GLY A 39 11.57 -20.67 1.39
C GLY A 39 11.00 -22.05 1.79
N PRO A 40 10.97 -22.39 3.09
CA PRO A 40 10.50 -23.69 3.57
C PRO A 40 8.98 -23.90 3.47
N ALA A 41 8.21 -22.82 3.24
CA ALA A 41 6.75 -22.88 3.10
C ALA A 41 6.32 -23.46 1.74
N GLY A 42 7.20 -23.40 0.73
CA GLY A 42 6.92 -23.91 -0.62
C GLY A 42 6.02 -22.97 -1.44
N PRO A 43 5.32 -23.50 -2.46
CA PRO A 43 4.41 -22.72 -3.29
C PRO A 43 3.12 -22.36 -2.56
N TYR A 44 2.49 -21.28 -3.01
CA TYR A 44 1.25 -20.75 -2.46
C TYR A 44 0.13 -20.77 -3.51
N GLU A 45 -1.10 -20.80 -3.03
CA GLU A 45 -2.31 -20.63 -3.82
C GLU A 45 -3.18 -19.50 -3.28
N LEU A 46 -3.81 -18.78 -4.20
CA LEU A 46 -4.82 -17.76 -3.96
C LEU A 46 -6.20 -18.37 -4.22
N LEU A 47 -7.08 -18.27 -3.24
CA LEU A 47 -8.47 -18.73 -3.31
C LEU A 47 -9.38 -17.50 -3.20
N GLN A 48 -10.31 -17.35 -4.15
CA GLN A 48 -11.30 -16.27 -4.13
C GLN A 48 -12.70 -16.88 -4.17
N GLY A 49 -13.61 -16.33 -3.37
CA GLY A 49 -14.93 -16.91 -3.28
C GLY A 49 -15.87 -16.21 -2.32
N LYS A 50 -16.86 -16.96 -1.84
CA LYS A 50 -17.87 -16.50 -0.89
C LYS A 50 -17.93 -17.41 0.32
N VAL A 51 -18.13 -16.81 1.49
CA VAL A 51 -18.41 -17.52 2.74
C VAL A 51 -19.85 -17.24 3.15
N PHE A 52 -20.56 -18.29 3.57
CA PHE A 52 -21.94 -18.21 4.06
C PHE A 52 -21.97 -18.48 5.55
N PHE A 53 -22.64 -17.61 6.30
CA PHE A 53 -22.76 -17.68 7.75
C PHE A 53 -24.21 -17.95 8.15
N GLY A 54 -24.40 -18.64 9.28
CA GLY A 54 -25.71 -18.83 9.90
C GLY A 54 -25.61 -18.47 11.36
N THR A 55 -26.05 -17.28 11.76
CA THR A 55 -25.90 -16.76 13.12
C THR A 55 -27.15 -17.09 13.93
N ASP A 56 -27.01 -17.86 15.01
CA ASP A 56 -28.15 -18.07 15.92
C ASP A 56 -28.34 -16.86 16.86
N PRO A 57 -29.52 -16.22 16.86
CA PRO A 57 -29.79 -14.96 17.56
C PRO A 57 -29.88 -15.10 19.08
N GLU A 58 -30.12 -16.32 19.60
CA GLU A 58 -30.29 -16.60 21.03
C GLU A 58 -28.96 -16.99 21.69
N ASN A 59 -27.89 -17.17 20.92
CA ASN A 59 -26.57 -17.49 21.47
C ASN A 59 -25.98 -16.32 22.27
N ASP A 60 -25.45 -16.61 23.47
CA ASP A 60 -24.81 -15.61 24.34
C ASP A 60 -23.70 -14.79 23.66
N ALA A 61 -22.99 -15.35 22.67
CA ALA A 61 -21.95 -14.64 21.93
C ALA A 61 -22.52 -13.64 20.90
N ASN A 62 -23.81 -13.71 20.59
CA ASN A 62 -24.48 -12.94 19.53
C ASN A 62 -25.56 -12.00 20.03
N VAL A 63 -26.14 -12.21 21.23
CA VAL A 63 -27.19 -11.34 21.78
C VAL A 63 -26.79 -9.87 21.89
N ILE A 64 -25.49 -9.57 21.85
CA ILE A 64 -24.95 -8.20 21.82
C ILE A 64 -25.10 -7.51 20.45
N ILE A 65 -25.41 -8.25 19.39
CA ILE A 65 -25.60 -7.72 18.03
C ILE A 65 -26.94 -7.01 17.97
N THR A 66 -26.87 -5.70 17.75
CA THR A 66 -28.05 -4.82 17.67
C THR A 66 -28.95 -5.29 16.53
N ASP A 67 -30.25 -5.32 16.79
CA ASP A 67 -31.31 -5.70 15.85
C ASP A 67 -31.31 -7.17 15.36
N LEU A 68 -30.41 -8.02 15.84
CA LEU A 68 -30.34 -9.42 15.42
C LEU A 68 -31.64 -10.19 15.75
N ALA A 69 -32.21 -9.98 16.94
CA ALA A 69 -33.47 -10.60 17.36
C ALA A 69 -34.70 -10.18 16.52
N PHE A 70 -34.59 -9.12 15.74
CA PHE A 70 -35.62 -8.65 14.81
C PHE A 70 -35.39 -9.16 13.38
N THR A 71 -34.51 -10.14 13.19
CA THR A 71 -34.15 -10.61 11.86
C THR A 71 -34.77 -11.97 11.60
N PRO A 72 -35.41 -12.20 10.44
CA PRO A 72 -35.96 -13.51 10.10
C PRO A 72 -34.91 -14.61 10.18
N THR A 73 -35.24 -15.69 10.87
CA THR A 73 -34.48 -16.94 10.88
C THR A 73 -35.05 -17.91 9.86
N ASP A 74 -34.24 -18.85 9.41
CA ASP A 74 -34.70 -19.95 8.58
C ASP A 74 -35.16 -21.18 9.38
N GLU A 75 -35.33 -22.33 8.71
CA GLU A 75 -35.79 -23.59 9.30
C GLU A 75 -34.88 -24.13 10.41
N ASP A 76 -33.59 -23.77 10.39
CA ASP A 76 -32.60 -24.14 11.41
C ASP A 76 -32.57 -23.13 12.58
N GLY A 77 -33.40 -22.08 12.54
CA GLY A 77 -33.37 -20.99 13.52
C GLY A 77 -32.18 -20.03 13.34
N LEU A 78 -31.56 -20.01 12.15
CA LEU A 78 -30.36 -19.21 11.88
C LEU A 78 -30.66 -17.97 11.04
N VAL A 79 -30.01 -16.86 11.37
CA VAL A 79 -29.96 -15.66 10.54
C VAL A 79 -28.85 -15.84 9.51
N ARG A 80 -29.22 -15.85 8.22
CA ARG A 80 -28.26 -16.06 7.11
C ARG A 80 -27.61 -14.75 6.67
N SER A 81 -26.30 -14.78 6.43
CA SER A 81 -25.51 -13.69 5.85
C SER A 81 -24.36 -14.26 5.01
N SER A 82 -23.71 -13.44 4.18
CA SER A 82 -22.54 -13.88 3.42
C SER A 82 -21.50 -12.78 3.26
N ALA A 83 -20.27 -13.16 2.87
CA ALA A 83 -19.19 -12.23 2.60
C ALA A 83 -18.35 -12.70 1.43
N ASP A 84 -17.75 -11.74 0.71
CA ASP A 84 -16.63 -12.04 -0.18
C ASP A 84 -15.41 -12.44 0.67
N ILE A 85 -14.64 -13.43 0.20
CA ILE A 85 -13.45 -13.92 0.89
C ILE A 85 -12.30 -14.13 -0.10
N VAL A 86 -11.09 -13.76 0.33
CA VAL A 86 -9.83 -14.05 -0.36
C VAL A 86 -8.89 -14.71 0.63
N ILE A 87 -8.26 -15.82 0.23
CA ILE A 87 -7.33 -16.57 1.07
C ILE A 87 -6.05 -16.80 0.27
N LEU A 88 -4.90 -16.46 0.86
CA LEU A 88 -3.58 -16.78 0.31
C LEU A 88 -2.89 -17.72 1.28
N LYS A 89 -2.62 -18.97 0.86
CA LYS A 89 -2.07 -20.01 1.76
C LYS A 89 -1.02 -20.88 1.07
N PRO A 90 -0.12 -21.54 1.83
CA PRO A 90 0.71 -22.60 1.28
C PRO A 90 -0.14 -23.71 0.66
N ILE A 91 0.31 -24.26 -0.47
CA ILE A 91 -0.34 -25.43 -1.08
C ILE A 91 -0.26 -26.63 -0.12
N ASP A 92 0.91 -26.85 0.49
CA ASP A 92 1.05 -27.83 1.58
C ASP A 92 0.58 -27.22 2.90
N GLN A 93 -0.67 -27.48 3.29
CA GLN A 93 -1.27 -26.91 4.50
C GLN A 93 -0.48 -27.22 5.78
N ARG A 94 0.30 -28.31 5.82
CA ARG A 94 1.15 -28.65 6.99
C ARG A 94 2.26 -27.62 7.23
N LYS A 95 2.49 -26.72 6.28
CA LYS A 95 3.44 -25.60 6.38
C LYS A 95 2.82 -24.33 6.94
N SER A 96 1.52 -24.32 7.23
CA SER A 96 0.82 -23.19 7.83
C SER A 96 0.25 -23.57 9.19
N ASP A 97 0.66 -22.84 10.22
CA ASP A 97 0.13 -23.01 11.59
C ASP A 97 -0.56 -21.73 12.10
N LEU A 98 -0.40 -20.62 11.39
CA LEU A 98 -0.90 -19.31 11.77
C LEU A 98 -1.56 -18.60 10.59
N ALA A 99 -2.75 -18.05 10.84
CA ALA A 99 -3.43 -17.14 9.92
C ALA A 99 -3.32 -15.69 10.38
N MET A 100 -3.00 -14.81 9.44
CA MET A 100 -3.15 -13.36 9.56
C MET A 100 -4.48 -12.97 8.90
N VAL A 101 -5.44 -12.52 9.70
CA VAL A 101 -6.74 -12.05 9.20
C VAL A 101 -6.70 -10.54 9.13
N GLU A 102 -6.69 -9.99 7.92
CA GLU A 102 -6.87 -8.56 7.72
C GLU A 102 -8.36 -8.24 7.75
N VAL A 103 -8.74 -7.36 8.68
CA VAL A 103 -10.05 -6.73 8.61
C VAL A 103 -9.96 -5.65 7.53
N SER A 104 -10.50 -5.97 6.35
CA SER A 104 -10.39 -5.16 5.13
C SER A 104 -10.90 -3.73 5.33
N ASN A 105 -10.02 -2.75 5.23
CA ASN A 105 -10.41 -1.35 5.39
C ASN A 105 -11.21 -0.89 4.16
N ARG A 106 -12.52 -0.66 4.36
CA ARG A 106 -13.48 -0.32 3.28
C ARG A 106 -13.41 -1.27 2.08
N GLY A 107 -13.21 -2.57 2.35
CA GLY A 107 -13.12 -3.63 1.34
C GLY A 107 -11.76 -3.77 0.63
N GLY A 108 -10.81 -2.86 0.88
CA GLY A 108 -9.45 -2.93 0.34
C GLY A 108 -8.55 -3.96 1.05
N LYS A 109 -7.31 -4.08 0.56
CA LYS A 109 -6.29 -5.00 1.08
C LYS A 109 -4.95 -4.27 1.23
N PHE A 110 -4.42 -4.15 2.44
CA PHE A 110 -3.16 -3.42 2.71
C PHE A 110 -1.97 -4.32 3.04
N ILE A 111 -2.19 -5.61 3.32
CA ILE A 111 -1.10 -6.55 3.63
C ILE A 111 0.01 -6.55 2.57
N PRO A 112 -0.28 -6.65 1.25
CA PRO A 112 0.76 -6.73 0.24
C PRO A 112 1.71 -5.53 0.30
N ASP A 113 1.16 -4.31 0.35
CA ASP A 113 1.94 -3.07 0.42
C ASP A 113 2.81 -2.96 1.69
N ILE A 114 2.27 -3.30 2.86
CA ILE A 114 2.96 -3.06 4.13
C ILE A 114 3.90 -4.23 4.49
N PHE A 115 3.40 -5.46 4.47
CA PHE A 115 4.09 -6.61 5.06
C PHE A 115 4.85 -7.46 4.05
N LEU A 116 4.59 -7.29 2.76
CA LEU A 116 5.36 -7.94 1.69
C LEU A 116 6.24 -6.95 0.92
N ASN A 117 6.12 -5.64 1.18
CA ASN A 117 6.72 -4.58 0.35
C ASN A 117 6.30 -4.72 -1.13
N GLY A 118 5.02 -5.06 -1.36
CA GLY A 118 4.45 -5.16 -2.69
C GLY A 118 3.97 -3.82 -3.24
N HIS A 119 3.99 -3.67 -4.57
CA HIS A 119 3.52 -2.48 -5.27
C HIS A 119 2.56 -2.81 -6.43
N GLY A 120 2.26 -4.10 -6.63
CA GLY A 120 1.38 -4.62 -7.68
C GLY A 120 -0.07 -4.87 -7.25
N ARG A 121 -0.84 -5.52 -8.13
CA ARG A 121 -2.25 -5.87 -7.95
C ARG A 121 -2.38 -7.31 -7.46
N LEU A 122 -2.94 -7.50 -6.27
CA LEU A 122 -3.16 -8.84 -5.72
C LEU A 122 -4.17 -9.66 -6.56
N GLU A 123 -5.01 -8.98 -7.35
CA GLU A 123 -5.99 -9.60 -8.24
C GLU A 123 -5.37 -10.40 -9.39
N ASP A 124 -4.10 -10.15 -9.73
CA ASP A 124 -3.35 -10.99 -10.67
C ASP A 124 -2.46 -11.97 -9.86
N PRO A 125 -2.78 -13.27 -9.83
CA PRO A 125 -2.00 -14.24 -9.05
C PRO A 125 -0.55 -14.34 -9.53
N ASN A 126 -0.21 -13.86 -10.73
CA ASN A 126 1.14 -13.88 -11.27
C ASN A 126 1.85 -12.52 -11.26
N ASP A 127 1.26 -11.47 -10.69
CA ASP A 127 1.93 -10.18 -10.52
C ASP A 127 3.00 -10.26 -9.43
N THR A 128 4.26 -10.46 -9.85
CA THR A 128 5.42 -10.53 -8.96
C THR A 128 5.58 -9.30 -8.08
N TRP A 129 5.14 -8.12 -8.54
CA TRP A 129 5.23 -6.87 -7.77
C TRP A 129 4.25 -6.85 -6.61
N ALA A 130 3.11 -7.55 -6.68
CA ALA A 130 2.16 -7.62 -5.58
C ALA A 130 2.73 -8.36 -4.36
N PHE A 131 3.64 -9.32 -4.57
CA PHE A 131 4.18 -10.18 -3.51
C PHE A 131 5.54 -9.72 -2.95
N GLY A 132 6.16 -8.71 -3.57
CA GLY A 132 7.37 -8.05 -3.09
C GLY A 132 8.48 -9.02 -2.65
N ASP A 133 8.99 -8.85 -1.42
CA ASP A 133 10.02 -9.73 -0.86
C ASP A 133 9.48 -11.03 -0.25
N GLY A 134 8.15 -11.15 -0.09
CA GLY A 134 7.52 -12.34 0.43
C GLY A 134 7.89 -12.68 1.88
N LEU A 135 8.30 -11.71 2.71
CA LEU A 135 8.76 -11.96 4.10
C LEU A 135 7.88 -12.97 4.86
N LEU A 136 6.57 -12.71 4.89
CA LEU A 136 5.61 -13.54 5.62
C LEU A 136 5.22 -14.83 4.85
N LEU A 137 5.34 -14.83 3.51
CA LEU A 137 5.17 -16.04 2.71
C LEU A 137 6.25 -17.08 3.05
N ARG A 138 7.50 -16.63 3.24
CA ARG A 138 8.63 -17.48 3.65
C ARG A 138 8.42 -18.11 5.04
N GLN A 139 7.54 -17.55 5.86
CA GLN A 139 7.19 -18.04 7.20
C GLN A 139 5.97 -18.96 7.23
N GLY A 140 5.34 -19.24 6.08
CA GLY A 140 4.17 -20.13 6.04
C GLY A 140 2.86 -19.49 6.52
N VAL A 141 2.79 -18.16 6.62
CA VAL A 141 1.59 -17.46 7.09
C VAL A 141 0.47 -17.58 6.06
N THR A 142 -0.71 -18.04 6.50
CA THR A 142 -1.94 -17.95 5.70
C THR A 142 -2.53 -16.54 5.87
N PHE A 143 -2.90 -15.89 4.78
CA PHE A 143 -3.63 -14.61 4.83
C PHE A 143 -5.10 -14.83 4.53
N ILE A 144 -5.96 -14.18 5.30
CA ILE A 144 -7.41 -14.22 5.11
C ILE A 144 -7.92 -12.78 5.06
N TRP A 145 -8.60 -12.44 3.97
CA TRP A 145 -9.39 -11.22 3.86
C TRP A 145 -10.86 -11.60 3.76
N VAL A 146 -11.68 -11.09 4.67
CA VAL A 146 -13.12 -11.32 4.69
C VAL A 146 -13.86 -9.99 4.64
N GLY A 147 -14.87 -9.89 3.77
CA GLY A 147 -15.78 -8.77 3.74
C GLY A 147 -16.54 -8.66 5.07
N TRP A 148 -16.55 -7.48 5.67
CA TRP A 148 -17.26 -7.23 6.94
C TRP A 148 -18.14 -5.97 6.88
N GLN A 149 -17.89 -5.09 5.91
CA GLN A 149 -18.59 -3.81 5.75
C GLN A 149 -19.63 -3.91 4.62
N PHE A 150 -20.85 -3.43 4.87
CA PHE A 150 -21.99 -3.57 3.95
C PHE A 150 -22.20 -2.35 3.02
N ASP A 151 -21.87 -1.15 3.48
CA ASP A 151 -22.18 0.15 2.84
C ASP A 151 -21.18 0.57 1.76
N LEU A 152 -20.47 -0.39 1.16
CA LEU A 152 -19.47 -0.12 0.13
C LEU A 152 -20.09 0.38 -1.18
N PRO A 153 -19.42 1.26 -1.96
CA PRO A 153 -19.84 1.56 -3.32
C PRO A 153 -19.80 0.31 -4.20
N GLU A 154 -20.54 0.32 -5.31
CA GLU A 154 -20.47 -0.76 -6.31
C GLU A 154 -19.10 -0.75 -6.99
N ASP A 155 -18.21 -1.63 -6.52
CA ASP A 155 -16.86 -1.84 -7.02
C ASP A 155 -16.50 -3.31 -6.74
N THR A 156 -16.24 -4.07 -7.80
CA THR A 156 -15.97 -5.51 -7.71
C THR A 156 -14.60 -5.84 -7.14
N SER A 157 -13.70 -4.85 -6.97
CA SER A 157 -12.40 -5.04 -6.31
C SER A 157 -12.50 -5.04 -4.78
N LEU A 158 -13.60 -4.54 -4.22
CA LEU A 158 -13.80 -4.40 -2.78
C LEU A 158 -14.52 -5.62 -2.20
N LEU A 159 -14.03 -6.11 -1.05
CA LEU A 159 -14.69 -7.20 -0.32
C LEU A 159 -15.90 -6.68 0.47
N ARG A 160 -17.08 -7.20 0.15
CA ARG A 160 -18.35 -6.77 0.74
C ARG A 160 -18.89 -7.81 1.72
N PHE A 161 -19.62 -7.29 2.72
CA PHE A 161 -20.49 -8.09 3.58
C PHE A 161 -21.95 -7.91 3.15
N HIS A 162 -22.66 -9.02 2.98
CA HIS A 162 -24.08 -9.08 2.68
C HIS A 162 -24.85 -9.44 3.94
N THR A 163 -25.40 -8.40 4.58
CA THR A 163 -26.17 -8.52 5.81
C THR A 163 -27.68 -8.47 5.52
N PRO A 164 -28.49 -9.22 6.27
CA PRO A 164 -29.95 -9.08 6.24
C PRO A 164 -30.40 -7.75 6.83
N ILE A 165 -31.68 -7.45 6.58
CA ILE A 165 -32.43 -6.30 7.09
C ILE A 165 -33.27 -6.74 8.29
N ALA A 166 -33.23 -5.97 9.37
CA ALA A 166 -34.06 -6.20 10.55
C ALA A 166 -35.47 -5.62 10.38
N LYS A 167 -36.48 -6.35 10.86
CA LYS A 167 -37.91 -5.99 10.78
C LYS A 167 -38.63 -6.31 12.09
N TYR A 168 -39.60 -5.48 12.47
CA TYR A 168 -40.49 -5.82 13.58
C TYR A 168 -41.33 -7.08 13.25
N PRO A 169 -41.98 -7.70 14.25
CA PRO A 169 -42.87 -8.85 14.03
C PRO A 169 -43.87 -8.62 12.88
N GLU A 170 -44.24 -9.70 12.19
CA GLU A 170 -45.11 -9.67 11.00
C GLU A 170 -44.52 -8.92 9.79
N GLY A 171 -43.22 -8.59 9.82
CA GLY A 171 -42.49 -7.97 8.70
C GLY A 171 -42.65 -6.45 8.64
N ALA A 172 -43.14 -5.82 9.71
CA ALA A 172 -43.27 -4.36 9.77
C ALA A 172 -41.89 -3.67 9.71
N PRO A 173 -41.76 -2.55 8.97
CA PRO A 173 -40.49 -1.86 8.80
C PRO A 173 -40.00 -1.25 10.12
N ILE A 174 -38.69 -1.24 10.33
CA ILE A 174 -38.07 -0.50 11.42
C ILE A 174 -37.62 0.85 10.88
N THR A 175 -38.13 1.94 11.46
CA THR A 175 -37.72 3.31 11.11
C THR A 175 -36.93 3.95 12.24
N GLY A 176 -36.15 4.98 11.92
CA GLY A 176 -35.46 5.78 12.92
C GLY A 176 -34.65 6.93 12.33
N LEU A 177 -34.11 7.76 13.22
CA LEU A 177 -33.31 8.92 12.84
C LEU A 177 -31.88 8.51 12.48
N VAL A 178 -31.44 8.99 11.34
CA VAL A 178 -30.06 8.94 10.85
C VAL A 178 -29.53 10.35 10.70
N ARG A 179 -28.21 10.45 10.57
CA ARG A 179 -27.53 11.72 10.42
C ARG A 179 -26.47 11.61 9.34
N SER A 180 -26.31 12.70 8.59
CA SER A 180 -25.20 12.93 7.66
C SER A 180 -24.61 14.32 7.90
N ASP A 181 -23.31 14.45 7.71
CA ASP A 181 -22.61 15.73 7.82
C ASP A 181 -21.56 15.90 6.73
N TRP A 182 -21.27 17.16 6.41
CA TRP A 182 -20.37 17.55 5.35
C TRP A 182 -19.60 18.80 5.73
N THR A 183 -18.34 18.81 5.36
CA THR A 183 -17.53 20.01 5.28
C THR A 183 -17.52 20.44 3.81
N VAL A 184 -17.99 21.65 3.53
CA VAL A 184 -18.04 22.18 2.16
C VAL A 184 -16.86 23.11 1.95
N ASP A 185 -15.80 22.63 1.32
CA ASP A 185 -14.60 23.44 1.05
C ASP A 185 -14.78 24.36 -0.18
N GLU A 186 -15.58 23.90 -1.15
CA GLU A 186 -15.96 24.65 -2.36
C GLU A 186 -17.47 24.57 -2.57
N ARG A 187 -18.06 25.61 -3.17
CA ARG A 187 -19.51 25.66 -3.40
C ARG A 187 -19.92 24.47 -4.28
N THR A 188 -20.90 23.70 -3.83
CA THR A 188 -21.45 22.54 -4.55
C THR A 188 -22.97 22.58 -4.51
N GLN A 189 -23.63 22.03 -5.53
CA GLN A 189 -25.09 21.89 -5.54
C GLN A 189 -25.59 20.59 -4.95
N ASN A 190 -24.69 19.60 -4.75
CA ASN A 190 -25.05 18.25 -4.35
C ASN A 190 -24.23 17.79 -3.15
N LEU A 191 -24.88 17.11 -2.20
CA LEU A 191 -24.25 16.44 -1.07
C LEU A 191 -24.79 15.00 -0.95
N LYS A 192 -23.89 14.01 -1.00
CA LYS A 192 -24.24 12.60 -0.84
C LYS A 192 -24.45 12.25 0.63
N LEU A 193 -25.51 11.52 0.97
CA LEU A 193 -25.81 11.12 2.37
C LEU A 193 -24.75 10.18 2.97
N GLY A 194 -24.05 9.41 2.15
CA GLY A 194 -22.97 8.52 2.57
C GLY A 194 -21.70 9.27 3.00
N HIS A 195 -20.99 8.74 4.00
CA HIS A 195 -19.69 9.28 4.40
C HIS A 195 -18.57 8.85 3.42
N HIS A 196 -17.71 9.79 3.03
CA HIS A 196 -16.72 9.60 1.97
C HIS A 196 -17.38 9.08 0.66
N ARG A 197 -16.96 7.90 0.18
CA ARG A 197 -17.50 7.27 -1.03
C ARG A 197 -18.59 6.23 -0.73
N GLN A 198 -18.88 5.96 0.55
CA GLN A 198 -19.83 4.93 0.94
C GLN A 198 -21.26 5.27 0.55
N VAL A 199 -22.14 4.26 0.60
CA VAL A 199 -23.57 4.41 0.37
C VAL A 199 -24.22 4.87 1.68
N GLY A 200 -25.00 5.96 1.61
CA GLY A 200 -25.76 6.44 2.75
C GLY A 200 -27.02 5.61 2.97
N TYR A 201 -27.73 5.84 4.07
CA TYR A 201 -29.09 5.30 4.18
C TYR A 201 -30.02 6.08 3.28
N PRO A 202 -30.92 5.42 2.54
CA PRO A 202 -31.95 6.11 1.78
C PRO A 202 -32.88 6.87 2.73
N ALA A 203 -33.29 8.06 2.32
CA ALA A 203 -34.29 8.83 3.04
C ALA A 203 -35.68 8.20 2.91
N TYR A 204 -36.31 7.92 4.05
CA TYR A 204 -37.68 7.43 4.11
C TYR A 204 -38.67 8.59 4.18
N ASP A 205 -39.71 8.54 3.34
CA ASP A 205 -40.69 9.62 3.16
C ASP A 205 -40.02 10.99 2.96
N PRO A 206 -39.33 11.22 1.82
CA PRO A 206 -38.55 12.46 1.58
C PRO A 206 -39.34 13.76 1.78
N ALA A 207 -40.67 13.73 1.59
CA ALA A 207 -41.56 14.89 1.77
C ALA A 207 -41.89 15.21 3.24
N SER A 208 -41.46 14.37 4.19
CA SER A 208 -41.74 14.55 5.61
C SER A 208 -41.05 15.77 6.21
N ASN A 209 -41.74 16.48 7.12
CA ASN A 209 -41.18 17.63 7.83
C ASN A 209 -40.26 17.25 9.01
N ILE A 210 -40.03 15.95 9.23
CA ILE A 210 -39.11 15.45 10.26
C ILE A 210 -37.64 15.69 9.88
N HIS A 211 -37.35 15.82 8.59
CA HIS A 211 -35.99 16.02 8.09
C HIS A 211 -35.55 17.45 8.37
N LYS A 212 -34.35 17.62 8.92
CA LYS A 212 -33.82 18.92 9.34
C LYS A 212 -32.39 19.10 8.91
N LEU A 213 -32.15 20.06 8.02
CA LEU A 213 -30.83 20.48 7.60
C LEU A 213 -30.38 21.70 8.42
N THR A 214 -29.16 21.63 8.94
CA THR A 214 -28.53 22.75 9.63
C THR A 214 -27.18 23.07 9.02
N LYS A 215 -26.73 24.32 9.16
CA LYS A 215 -25.39 24.78 8.80
C LYS A 215 -24.70 25.50 9.97
N ARG A 216 -23.36 25.45 9.99
CA ARG A 216 -22.51 26.13 10.98
C ARG A 216 -21.10 26.37 10.45
N VAL A 217 -20.36 27.31 11.03
CA VAL A 217 -18.98 27.66 10.57
C VAL A 217 -17.88 26.85 11.26
N GLY A 218 -18.16 26.23 12.41
CA GLY A 218 -17.22 25.40 13.14
C GLY A 218 -17.93 24.28 13.89
N ARG A 219 -17.21 23.22 14.27
CA ARG A 219 -17.81 22.02 14.88
C ARG A 219 -18.58 22.31 16.17
N ASN A 220 -18.14 23.31 16.95
CA ASN A 220 -18.71 23.67 18.25
C ASN A 220 -19.56 24.94 18.19
N THR A 221 -19.71 25.58 17.02
CA THR A 221 -20.55 26.77 16.89
C THR A 221 -22.03 26.37 16.83
N PRO A 222 -22.96 27.23 17.29
CA PRO A 222 -24.39 26.96 17.20
C PRO A 222 -24.84 26.58 15.79
N ARG A 223 -25.80 25.67 15.71
CA ARG A 223 -26.44 25.28 14.46
C ARG A 223 -27.47 26.32 14.05
N ILE A 224 -27.52 26.60 12.75
CA ILE A 224 -28.53 27.45 12.14
C ILE A 224 -29.33 26.56 11.20
N GLU A 225 -30.64 26.48 11.37
CA GLU A 225 -31.53 25.74 10.47
C GLU A 225 -31.49 26.36 9.08
N VAL A 226 -31.40 25.52 8.05
CA VAL A 226 -31.50 25.94 6.65
C VAL A 226 -32.97 25.93 6.27
N ASP A 227 -33.44 26.98 5.59
CA ASP A 227 -34.83 27.06 5.12
C ASP A 227 -35.15 25.84 4.24
N ASP A 228 -36.20 25.10 4.59
CA ASP A 228 -36.61 23.85 3.92
C ASP A 228 -36.97 24.07 2.43
N ARG A 229 -37.16 25.31 1.97
CA ARG A 229 -37.37 25.64 0.54
C ARG A 229 -36.08 25.71 -0.28
N LEU A 230 -34.91 25.66 0.36
CA LEU A 230 -33.61 25.83 -0.30
C LEU A 230 -32.90 24.52 -0.60
N TRP A 231 -33.45 23.39 -0.17
CA TRP A 231 -32.89 22.07 -0.37
C TRP A 231 -34.00 21.02 -0.49
N ASP A 232 -33.72 19.92 -1.18
CA ASP A 232 -34.61 18.76 -1.27
C ASP A 232 -33.77 17.48 -1.48
N PHE A 233 -34.39 16.30 -1.31
CA PHE A 233 -33.77 15.02 -1.63
C PHE A 233 -33.66 14.82 -3.14
N GLY A 234 -32.49 14.41 -3.58
CA GLY A 234 -32.13 14.29 -4.98
C GLY A 234 -30.79 14.92 -5.30
N ARG A 235 -30.46 14.97 -6.59
CA ARG A 235 -29.21 15.55 -7.10
C ARG A 235 -29.45 16.30 -8.40
N ILE A 236 -28.72 17.40 -8.56
CA ILE A 236 -28.69 18.18 -9.80
C ILE A 236 -27.63 17.58 -10.73
N GLU A 237 -28.05 17.17 -11.94
CA GLU A 237 -27.17 16.75 -13.02
C GLU A 237 -27.43 17.61 -14.27
N GLY A 238 -26.47 18.48 -14.59
CA GLY A 238 -26.68 19.51 -15.61
C GLY A 238 -27.82 20.44 -15.21
N ASP A 239 -28.84 20.55 -16.07
CA ASP A 239 -30.03 21.37 -15.82
C ASP A 239 -31.22 20.58 -15.24
N GLN A 240 -31.00 19.31 -14.84
CA GLN A 240 -32.06 18.43 -14.36
C GLN A 240 -31.91 18.10 -12.88
N ILE A 241 -33.06 18.03 -12.18
CA ILE A 241 -33.15 17.48 -10.83
C ILE A 241 -33.53 16.01 -10.96
N ILE A 242 -32.65 15.13 -10.48
CA ILE A 242 -32.87 13.69 -10.39
C ILE A 242 -33.28 13.37 -8.96
N GLN A 243 -34.45 12.75 -8.81
CA GLN A 243 -34.92 12.23 -7.53
C GLN A 243 -34.02 11.07 -7.09
N ASP A 244 -33.37 11.23 -5.95
CA ASP A 244 -32.39 10.28 -5.41
C ASP A 244 -32.36 10.40 -3.88
N GLU A 245 -32.90 9.40 -3.20
CA GLU A 245 -33.02 9.33 -1.74
C GLU A 245 -31.66 9.19 -1.02
N HIS A 246 -30.54 9.08 -1.74
CA HIS A 246 -29.18 9.03 -1.20
C HIS A 246 -28.43 10.37 -1.31
N TRP A 247 -29.10 11.43 -1.77
CA TRP A 247 -28.52 12.75 -1.97
C TRP A 247 -29.46 13.85 -1.49
N ILE A 248 -28.87 15.00 -1.19
CA ILE A 248 -29.61 16.27 -1.14
C ILE A 248 -29.00 17.24 -2.14
N HIS A 249 -29.86 18.08 -2.71
CA HIS A 249 -29.44 19.15 -3.60
C HIS A 249 -29.91 20.51 -3.10
N SER A 250 -29.26 21.56 -3.59
CA SER A 250 -29.66 22.95 -3.38
C SER A 250 -29.39 23.73 -4.66
N GLU A 251 -30.44 24.32 -5.25
CA GLU A 251 -30.30 25.15 -6.46
C GLU A 251 -29.38 26.36 -6.24
N PRO A 252 -29.52 27.14 -5.14
CA PRO A 252 -28.52 28.14 -4.78
C PRO A 252 -27.14 27.54 -4.48
N GLY A 253 -27.05 26.25 -4.19
CA GLY A 253 -25.82 25.58 -3.80
C GLY A 253 -25.43 25.78 -2.34
N PHE A 254 -24.78 24.77 -1.80
CA PHE A 254 -24.21 24.74 -0.45
C PHE A 254 -22.97 25.65 -0.38
N GLU A 255 -22.93 26.51 0.64
CA GLU A 255 -21.94 27.56 0.80
C GLU A 255 -20.56 26.98 1.15
N ALA A 256 -19.51 27.48 0.48
CA ALA A 256 -18.13 27.17 0.84
C ALA A 256 -17.79 27.69 2.25
N GLY A 257 -17.03 26.92 3.00
CA GLY A 257 -16.62 27.20 4.37
C GLY A 257 -17.64 26.81 5.46
N MET A 258 -18.76 26.22 5.07
CA MET A 258 -19.80 25.77 6.00
C MET A 258 -19.71 24.27 6.27
N ILE A 259 -20.07 23.90 7.49
CA ILE A 259 -20.41 22.53 7.88
C ILE A 259 -21.92 22.39 7.79
N TYR A 260 -22.39 21.47 6.95
CA TYR A 260 -23.80 21.08 6.87
C TYR A 260 -24.03 19.79 7.65
N GLU A 261 -25.19 19.65 8.28
CA GLU A 261 -25.61 18.46 9.00
C GLU A 261 -27.10 18.23 8.81
N LEU A 262 -27.47 17.08 8.25
CA LEU A 262 -28.83 16.64 8.01
C LEU A 262 -29.18 15.56 9.03
N VAL A 263 -30.28 15.74 9.75
CA VAL A 263 -30.95 14.67 10.50
C VAL A 263 -32.20 14.30 9.74
N TYR A 264 -32.35 13.02 9.41
CA TYR A 264 -33.43 12.53 8.54
C TYR A 264 -33.90 11.14 8.97
N HIS A 265 -35.07 10.74 8.48
CA HIS A 265 -35.62 9.42 8.74
C HIS A 265 -35.12 8.40 7.72
N ALA A 266 -34.73 7.22 8.19
CA ALA A 266 -34.41 6.05 7.37
C ALA A 266 -35.29 4.87 7.79
N VAL A 267 -35.29 3.83 6.97
CA VAL A 267 -36.08 2.61 7.14
C VAL A 267 -35.22 1.38 6.91
N ASP A 268 -35.65 0.24 7.47
CA ASP A 268 -35.12 -1.10 7.19
C ASP A 268 -33.60 -1.17 7.46
N PRO A 269 -33.17 -1.06 8.73
CA PRO A 269 -31.77 -1.07 9.10
C PRO A 269 -31.13 -2.44 8.82
N PRO A 270 -29.94 -2.47 8.20
CA PRO A 270 -29.12 -3.67 8.13
C PRO A 270 -28.59 -4.03 9.52
N VAL A 271 -28.42 -5.33 9.77
CA VAL A 271 -27.83 -5.84 11.02
C VAL A 271 -26.31 -5.69 11.01
N VAL A 272 -25.82 -4.46 11.15
CA VAL A 272 -24.40 -4.09 10.95
C VAL A 272 -23.43 -4.91 11.80
N GLY A 273 -23.82 -5.25 13.03
CA GLY A 273 -22.98 -6.01 13.96
C GLY A 273 -22.65 -7.43 13.51
N LEU A 274 -23.35 -8.00 12.52
CA LEU A 274 -22.98 -9.29 11.92
C LEU A 274 -21.61 -9.25 11.23
N GLY A 275 -21.11 -8.08 10.83
CA GLY A 275 -19.73 -7.94 10.35
C GLY A 275 -18.68 -8.27 11.41
N LEU A 276 -18.97 -8.02 12.71
CA LEU A 276 -18.11 -8.42 13.83
C LEU A 276 -18.11 -9.94 14.00
N ALA A 277 -19.29 -10.56 13.91
CA ALA A 277 -19.44 -12.03 13.95
C ALA A 277 -18.71 -12.70 12.78
N ALA A 278 -18.83 -12.19 11.56
CA ALA A 278 -18.16 -12.75 10.38
C ALA A 278 -16.63 -12.83 10.54
N VAL A 279 -16.00 -11.78 11.08
CA VAL A 279 -14.56 -11.76 11.36
C VAL A 279 -14.19 -12.76 12.47
N ARG A 280 -14.98 -12.86 13.53
CA ARG A 280 -14.79 -13.88 14.59
C ARG A 280 -14.91 -15.29 14.04
N ASP A 281 -15.95 -15.54 13.24
CA ASP A 281 -16.36 -16.88 12.86
C ASP A 281 -15.46 -17.47 11.76
N ILE A 282 -14.88 -16.65 10.89
CA ILE A 282 -13.94 -17.16 9.87
C ILE A 282 -12.65 -17.71 10.50
N ILE A 283 -12.12 -17.06 11.53
CA ILE A 283 -10.93 -17.58 12.23
C ILE A 283 -11.29 -18.75 13.13
N SER A 284 -12.48 -18.75 13.75
CA SER A 284 -12.97 -19.90 14.51
C SER A 284 -13.10 -21.13 13.62
N TYR A 285 -13.69 -20.97 12.42
CA TYR A 285 -13.74 -22.02 11.40
C TYR A 285 -12.35 -22.53 11.02
N ALA A 286 -11.40 -21.62 10.74
CA ALA A 286 -10.03 -22.00 10.40
C ALA A 286 -9.31 -22.76 11.52
N LYS A 287 -9.63 -22.48 12.79
CA LYS A 287 -8.99 -23.11 13.96
C LYS A 287 -9.61 -24.44 14.37
N TYR A 288 -10.93 -24.55 14.23
CA TYR A 288 -11.68 -25.60 14.92
C TYR A 288 -12.50 -26.50 14.00
N ASP A 289 -12.71 -26.13 12.75
CA ASP A 289 -13.42 -26.98 11.81
C ASP A 289 -12.46 -27.86 11.01
N SER A 290 -12.61 -29.18 11.16
CA SER A 290 -11.78 -30.18 10.47
C SER A 290 -11.94 -30.18 8.95
N THR A 291 -13.00 -29.57 8.41
CA THR A 291 -13.25 -29.46 6.97
C THR A 291 -12.64 -28.22 6.33
N CYS A 292 -12.04 -27.32 7.13
CA CYS A 292 -11.43 -26.10 6.64
C CYS A 292 -10.24 -26.36 5.70
N LEU A 293 -10.28 -25.78 4.49
CA LEU A 293 -9.23 -25.91 3.47
C LEU A 293 -7.94 -25.14 3.81
N PHE A 294 -7.99 -24.28 4.82
CA PHE A 294 -6.92 -23.38 5.26
C PHE A 294 -6.77 -23.44 6.78
N SER A 295 -6.83 -24.65 7.33
CA SER A 295 -6.78 -24.90 8.76
C SER A 295 -5.49 -24.43 9.43
N VAL A 296 -5.59 -23.73 10.55
CA VAL A 296 -4.47 -23.19 11.32
C VAL A 296 -4.69 -23.45 12.80
N SER A 297 -3.66 -23.42 13.64
CA SER A 297 -3.87 -23.50 15.09
C SER A 297 -4.02 -22.13 15.76
N LYS A 298 -3.51 -21.07 15.12
CA LYS A 298 -3.46 -19.70 15.67
C LYS A 298 -3.95 -18.65 14.70
N GLY A 299 -4.57 -17.60 15.24
CA GLY A 299 -5.04 -16.45 14.47
C GLY A 299 -4.52 -15.13 15.01
N ILE A 300 -4.03 -14.26 14.12
CA ILE A 300 -3.73 -12.85 14.41
C ILE A 300 -4.65 -11.97 13.58
N ALA A 301 -5.45 -11.13 14.23
CA ALA A 301 -6.23 -10.10 13.54
C ALA A 301 -5.38 -8.83 13.34
N VAL A 302 -5.43 -8.23 12.15
CA VAL A 302 -4.74 -6.98 11.85
C VAL A 302 -5.73 -5.96 11.29
N GLY A 303 -5.69 -4.76 11.85
CA GLY A 303 -6.59 -3.67 11.49
C GLY A 303 -5.86 -2.35 11.45
N LEU A 304 -6.19 -1.51 10.47
CA LEU A 304 -5.54 -0.23 10.21
C LEU A 304 -6.57 0.89 10.11
N SER A 305 -6.39 1.97 10.86
CA SER A 305 -7.30 3.13 10.94
C SER A 305 -8.74 2.73 11.29
N GLN A 306 -9.67 2.68 10.33
CA GLN A 306 -11.05 2.23 10.54
C GLN A 306 -11.09 0.83 11.16
N THR A 307 -10.30 -0.09 10.61
CA THR A 307 -10.34 -1.48 11.06
C THR A 307 -9.48 -1.73 12.29
N GLY A 308 -8.57 -0.81 12.62
CA GLY A 308 -7.96 -0.75 13.95
C GLY A 308 -8.99 -0.39 15.03
N ARG A 309 -9.86 0.60 14.77
CA ARG A 309 -11.00 0.92 15.64
C ARG A 309 -12.00 -0.23 15.72
N PHE A 310 -12.21 -0.95 14.63
CA PHE A 310 -13.03 -2.17 14.61
C PHE A 310 -12.50 -3.19 15.61
N LEU A 311 -11.21 -3.50 15.60
CA LEU A 311 -10.62 -4.46 16.55
C LEU A 311 -10.71 -3.98 18.01
N ARG A 312 -10.62 -2.67 18.26
CA ARG A 312 -10.88 -2.11 19.61
C ARG A 312 -12.33 -2.30 20.04
N HIS A 313 -13.28 -2.12 19.13
CA HIS A 313 -14.71 -2.35 19.37
C HIS A 313 -15.04 -3.84 19.55
N PHE A 314 -14.41 -4.69 18.74
CA PHE A 314 -14.48 -6.16 18.80
C PHE A 314 -14.07 -6.68 20.18
N LEU A 315 -12.94 -6.19 20.72
CA LEU A 315 -12.51 -6.49 22.08
C LEU A 315 -13.53 -6.02 23.12
N TYR A 316 -13.96 -4.75 23.04
CA TYR A 316 -14.92 -4.16 23.98
C TYR A 316 -16.23 -4.94 24.07
N GLN A 317 -16.76 -5.43 22.95
CA GLN A 317 -18.00 -6.20 22.93
C GLN A 317 -17.80 -7.71 23.15
N GLY A 318 -16.57 -8.18 23.36
CA GLY A 318 -16.30 -9.58 23.70
C GLY A 318 -16.32 -10.54 22.52
N PHE A 319 -16.22 -10.05 21.27
CA PHE A 319 -16.24 -10.90 20.08
C PHE A 319 -15.02 -11.84 19.95
N ASN A 320 -14.05 -11.80 20.86
CA ASN A 320 -12.99 -12.81 20.90
C ASN A 320 -13.44 -14.17 21.47
N ILE A 321 -14.73 -14.30 21.78
CA ILE A 321 -15.38 -15.53 22.23
C ILE A 321 -16.35 -15.98 21.14
N ASP A 322 -16.13 -17.17 20.58
CA ASP A 322 -17.05 -17.80 19.64
C ASP A 322 -18.27 -18.40 20.35
N GLU A 323 -19.22 -18.90 19.57
CA GLU A 323 -20.51 -19.40 20.08
C GLU A 323 -20.39 -20.73 20.83
N SER A 324 -19.25 -21.38 20.74
CA SER A 324 -18.86 -22.54 21.55
C SER A 324 -18.00 -22.14 22.75
N SER A 325 -17.96 -20.84 23.08
CA SER A 325 -17.17 -20.25 24.17
C SER A 325 -15.66 -20.45 24.04
N ARG A 326 -15.13 -20.57 22.82
CA ARG A 326 -13.69 -20.72 22.53
C ARG A 326 -13.08 -19.40 22.09
N GLN A 327 -11.75 -19.29 22.19
CA GLN A 327 -11.02 -18.10 21.78
C GLN A 327 -10.88 -18.01 20.25
N ALA A 328 -11.36 -16.91 19.66
CA ALA A 328 -11.22 -16.66 18.23
C ALA A 328 -9.78 -16.32 17.85
N TYR A 329 -9.23 -15.21 18.35
CA TYR A 329 -7.89 -14.72 18.03
C TYR A 329 -6.91 -14.84 19.19
N ASP A 330 -5.67 -15.21 18.86
CA ASP A 330 -4.54 -15.35 19.78
C ASP A 330 -3.70 -14.06 19.87
N GLY A 331 -3.70 -13.27 18.79
CA GLY A 331 -3.04 -11.96 18.75
C GLY A 331 -3.82 -10.91 17.96
N MET A 332 -3.54 -9.63 18.23
CA MET A 332 -4.10 -8.50 17.49
C MET A 332 -3.06 -7.40 17.27
N LEU A 333 -2.93 -6.95 16.02
CA LEU A 333 -2.15 -5.77 15.65
C LEU A 333 -3.10 -4.63 15.26
N ILE A 334 -3.20 -3.64 16.14
CA ILE A 334 -4.13 -2.52 16.03
C ILE A 334 -3.33 -1.27 15.64
N ILE A 335 -3.45 -0.86 14.38
CA ILE A 335 -2.61 0.17 13.75
C ILE A 335 -3.42 1.45 13.55
N ILE A 336 -2.86 2.59 13.96
CA ILE A 336 -3.36 3.97 13.75
C ILE A 336 -4.85 4.16 14.06
N ALA A 337 -5.34 3.46 15.07
CA ALA A 337 -6.74 3.51 15.49
C ALA A 337 -7.05 4.77 16.35
N GLY A 338 -6.02 5.33 16.99
CA GLY A 338 -6.17 6.27 18.10
C GLY A 338 -6.88 5.63 19.29
N ALA A 339 -7.64 6.44 20.02
CA ALA A 339 -8.43 5.96 21.15
C ALA A 339 -9.81 5.40 20.76
N GLY A 340 -10.26 5.67 19.54
CA GLY A 340 -11.62 5.38 19.11
C GLY A 340 -12.01 3.91 19.09
N ARG A 341 -13.32 3.70 19.25
CA ARG A 341 -14.08 2.55 18.73
C ARG A 341 -14.78 3.01 17.44
N GLY A 342 -15.84 2.35 16.99
CA GLY A 342 -16.54 2.85 15.81
C GLY A 342 -18.03 2.51 15.76
N SER A 343 -18.66 3.12 14.76
CA SER A 343 -20.07 2.90 14.41
C SER A 343 -20.20 1.54 13.70
N PHE A 344 -20.08 0.45 14.48
CA PHE A 344 -20.03 -0.91 13.96
C PHE A 344 -21.13 -1.84 14.49
N ASN A 345 -21.81 -1.45 15.57
CA ASN A 345 -22.88 -2.25 16.16
C ASN A 345 -23.87 -1.34 16.91
N HIS A 346 -24.68 -0.63 16.14
CA HIS A 346 -25.88 0.08 16.58
C HIS A 346 -26.81 0.21 15.38
N ARG A 347 -28.10 0.45 15.62
CA ARG A 347 -29.10 0.66 14.57
C ARG A 347 -28.68 1.84 13.69
N PHE A 348 -28.75 1.64 12.37
CA PHE A 348 -28.26 2.56 11.35
C PHE A 348 -26.80 3.01 11.52
N ALA A 349 -25.92 2.09 11.94
CA ALA A 349 -24.48 2.34 12.00
C ALA A 349 -23.88 2.51 10.61
N GLN A 350 -22.99 3.51 10.46
CA GLN A 350 -22.24 3.74 9.23
C GLN A 350 -20.75 3.52 9.51
N PRO A 351 -20.19 2.33 9.18
CA PRO A 351 -18.82 1.94 9.53
C PRO A 351 -17.72 2.89 9.06
N SER A 352 -17.98 3.66 8.00
CA SER A 352 -17.02 4.63 7.48
C SER A 352 -16.84 5.88 8.34
N ARG A 353 -17.70 6.13 9.32
CA ARG A 353 -17.62 7.30 10.21
C ARG A 353 -16.45 7.18 11.16
N ASP A 354 -15.61 8.21 11.17
CA ASP A 354 -14.38 8.26 11.96
C ASP A 354 -14.17 9.66 12.52
N ALA A 355 -14.57 9.88 13.77
CA ALA A 355 -14.57 11.21 14.39
C ALA A 355 -13.25 11.98 14.19
N HIS A 356 -13.39 13.19 13.67
CA HIS A 356 -12.31 14.14 13.48
C HIS A 356 -12.83 15.56 13.77
N ARG A 357 -11.92 16.53 13.95
CA ARG A 357 -12.30 17.93 14.17
C ARG A 357 -13.04 18.59 13.01
N TYR A 358 -12.93 18.01 11.81
CA TYR A 358 -13.47 18.59 10.58
C TYR A 358 -14.16 17.56 9.67
N SER A 359 -14.54 16.39 10.23
CA SER A 359 -15.31 15.34 9.56
C SER A 359 -15.99 14.44 10.60
N ALA A 360 -17.14 13.85 10.26
CA ALA A 360 -17.87 12.89 11.10
C ALA A 360 -18.07 13.39 12.54
N PHE A 361 -18.74 14.53 12.68
CA PHE A 361 -18.87 15.26 13.93
C PHE A 361 -19.73 14.50 14.95
N PHE A 362 -19.13 14.13 16.09
CA PHE A 362 -19.85 13.57 17.24
C PHE A 362 -20.60 12.26 16.97
N TYR A 363 -20.19 11.46 15.98
CA TYR A 363 -20.69 10.09 15.83
C TYR A 363 -20.17 9.20 16.97
N PRO A 364 -20.90 8.13 17.34
CA PRO A 364 -20.52 7.20 18.42
C PRO A 364 -19.30 6.36 18.03
N THR A 365 -18.13 7.00 18.00
CA THR A 365 -16.86 6.42 17.56
C THR A 365 -15.85 6.50 18.69
N ASP A 366 -15.57 7.69 19.22
CA ASP A 366 -14.67 7.87 20.36
C ASP A 366 -15.40 7.72 21.70
N LEU A 367 -15.65 6.47 22.09
CA LEU A 367 -16.44 6.13 23.28
C LEU A 367 -15.60 5.40 24.34
N PHE A 368 -15.70 5.86 25.59
CA PHE A 368 -15.18 5.16 26.76
C PHE A 368 -15.70 3.70 26.84
N PRO A 369 -14.91 2.75 27.36
CA PRO A 369 -13.53 2.87 27.84
C PRO A 369 -12.49 2.90 26.73
N PHE A 370 -11.32 3.48 27.00
CA PHE A 370 -10.23 3.65 26.04
C PHE A 370 -9.03 2.71 26.27
N THR A 371 -8.90 2.19 27.49
CA THR A 371 -7.80 1.32 27.94
C THR A 371 -8.24 -0.14 28.02
N GLY A 372 -7.32 -1.09 27.85
CA GLY A 372 -7.62 -2.51 28.10
C GLY A 372 -7.98 -2.78 29.57
N ARG A 373 -7.24 -2.14 30.48
CA ARG A 373 -7.50 -2.15 31.92
C ARG A 373 -8.82 -1.44 32.24
N ARG A 374 -9.54 -1.94 33.25
CA ARG A 374 -10.71 -1.27 33.82
C ARG A 374 -10.31 0.02 34.52
N ILE A 375 -10.89 1.14 34.08
CA ILE A 375 -10.74 2.47 34.67
C ILE A 375 -12.12 3.09 34.97
N GLU A 376 -12.14 4.23 35.64
CA GLU A 376 -13.36 4.97 35.99
C GLU A 376 -13.42 6.31 35.26
N ASP A 377 -14.57 6.63 34.67
CA ASP A 377 -14.94 7.99 34.32
C ASP A 377 -15.80 8.59 35.43
N LYS A 378 -15.18 9.43 36.26
CA LYS A 378 -15.83 10.04 37.44
C LYS A 378 -17.01 10.93 37.07
N MET A 379 -17.01 11.53 35.87
CA MET A 379 -18.06 12.46 35.44
C MET A 379 -19.32 11.71 35.03
N LEU A 380 -19.16 10.58 34.34
CA LEU A 380 -20.28 9.70 33.97
C LEU A 380 -20.61 8.68 35.07
N ARG A 381 -19.74 8.50 36.08
CA ARG A 381 -19.82 7.47 37.13
C ARG A 381 -19.93 6.05 36.57
N ILE A 382 -19.19 5.80 35.49
CA ILE A 382 -19.11 4.49 34.85
C ILE A 382 -17.69 3.93 34.97
N ARG A 383 -17.58 2.59 34.96
CA ARG A 383 -16.31 1.86 34.97
C ARG A 383 -16.27 0.87 33.83
N GLY A 384 -15.11 0.73 33.19
CA GLY A 384 -14.94 -0.23 32.10
C GLY A 384 -13.51 -0.30 31.59
N GLY A 385 -13.18 -1.40 30.92
CA GLY A 385 -11.98 -1.64 30.13
C GLY A 385 -12.32 -2.44 28.87
N LEU A 386 -11.51 -2.33 27.83
CA LEU A 386 -11.76 -3.02 26.56
C LEU A 386 -11.76 -4.54 26.69
N LEU A 387 -11.12 -5.11 27.72
CA LEU A 387 -11.00 -6.57 27.90
C LEU A 387 -11.95 -7.15 28.96
N ASP A 388 -12.89 -6.34 29.48
CA ASP A 388 -13.79 -6.74 30.56
C ASP A 388 -14.76 -7.87 30.18
N LYS A 389 -15.16 -7.96 28.91
CA LYS A 389 -16.16 -8.93 28.42
C LYS A 389 -15.59 -10.32 28.15
N ALA A 390 -14.27 -10.45 28.00
CA ALA A 390 -13.61 -11.72 27.67
C ALA A 390 -12.34 -11.97 28.52
N PRO A 391 -12.44 -11.98 29.87
CA PRO A 391 -11.27 -12.01 30.74
C PRO A 391 -10.40 -13.27 30.59
N ASN A 392 -10.98 -14.41 30.17
CA ASN A 392 -10.27 -15.66 29.98
C ASN A 392 -9.80 -15.90 28.52
N HIS A 393 -10.16 -15.01 27.60
CA HIS A 393 -9.89 -15.12 26.17
C HIS A 393 -9.24 -13.84 25.64
N GLN A 394 -8.27 -13.30 26.38
CA GLN A 394 -7.58 -12.08 26.00
C GLN A 394 -6.44 -12.40 25.01
N PRO A 395 -6.40 -11.76 23.83
CA PRO A 395 -5.29 -11.94 22.90
C PRO A 395 -4.05 -11.19 23.37
N LYS A 396 -2.92 -11.47 22.73
CA LYS A 396 -1.72 -10.62 22.77
C LYS A 396 -1.91 -9.43 21.86
N ILE A 397 -1.78 -8.20 22.36
CA ILE A 397 -2.21 -7.01 21.63
C ILE A 397 -1.06 -6.04 21.47
N PHE A 398 -0.83 -5.61 20.24
CA PHE A 398 -0.01 -4.45 19.92
C PHE A 398 -0.91 -3.30 19.49
N TYR A 399 -0.88 -2.20 20.24
CA TYR A 399 -1.41 -0.91 19.83
C TYR A 399 -0.27 -0.09 19.22
N VAL A 400 -0.36 0.19 17.91
CA VAL A 400 0.64 1.00 17.20
C VAL A 400 -0.04 2.27 16.71
N ASN A 401 0.37 3.42 17.22
CA ASN A 401 -0.12 4.73 16.80
C ASN A 401 1.05 5.60 16.34
N THR A 402 0.81 6.54 15.43
CA THR A 402 1.79 7.56 15.07
C THR A 402 1.51 8.84 15.84
N GLY A 403 2.37 9.85 15.66
CA GLY A 403 2.12 11.19 16.20
C GLY A 403 0.78 11.75 15.75
N TYR A 404 0.34 11.44 14.52
CA TYR A 404 -0.94 11.95 14.04
C TYR A 404 -2.10 11.46 14.90
N GLU A 405 -2.13 10.22 15.40
CA GLU A 405 -3.26 9.77 16.21
C GLU A 405 -3.34 10.45 17.58
N TYR A 406 -2.24 10.96 18.12
CA TYR A 406 -2.32 11.81 19.32
C TYR A 406 -3.06 13.11 19.01
N TRP A 407 -2.73 13.72 17.87
CA TRP A 407 -3.33 14.99 17.44
C TRP A 407 -4.75 14.88 16.89
N GLY A 408 -4.99 13.91 16.01
CA GLY A 408 -6.21 13.75 15.22
C GLY A 408 -7.17 12.68 15.72
N ARG A 409 -6.76 11.81 16.65
CA ARG A 409 -7.53 10.64 17.13
C ARG A 409 -7.43 10.36 18.63
N ALA A 410 -7.03 11.36 19.42
CA ALA A 410 -6.97 11.30 20.88
C ALA A 410 -6.19 10.10 21.46
N ALA A 411 -5.14 9.61 20.77
CA ALA A 411 -4.42 8.39 21.15
C ALA A 411 -3.90 8.36 22.58
N SER A 412 -3.60 9.51 23.18
CA SER A 412 -3.21 9.59 24.60
C SER A 412 -4.18 8.84 25.54
N LEU A 413 -5.49 8.83 25.26
CA LEU A 413 -6.50 8.19 26.10
C LEU A 413 -6.36 6.67 26.20
N ILE A 414 -5.56 6.01 25.35
CA ILE A 414 -5.31 4.56 25.48
C ILE A 414 -4.34 4.23 26.62
N HIS A 415 -3.69 5.23 27.21
CA HIS A 415 -2.74 5.08 28.30
C HIS A 415 -2.79 6.24 29.32
N THR A 416 -3.86 7.03 29.34
CA THR A 416 -4.09 8.07 30.35
C THR A 416 -5.48 7.95 30.99
N SER A 417 -5.63 8.54 32.17
CA SER A 417 -6.95 8.70 32.80
C SER A 417 -7.86 9.63 31.95
N PRO A 418 -9.20 9.53 32.06
CA PRO A 418 -10.12 10.33 31.24
C PRO A 418 -9.99 11.86 31.40
N ASP A 419 -9.39 12.31 32.51
CA ASP A 419 -9.06 13.70 32.82
C ASP A 419 -7.62 14.09 32.44
N GLY A 420 -6.84 13.19 31.85
CA GLY A 420 -5.46 13.41 31.40
C GLY A 420 -4.47 13.65 32.54
N ALA A 421 -4.82 13.29 33.77
CA ALA A 421 -4.00 13.59 34.95
C ALA A 421 -2.99 12.49 35.31
N GLN A 422 -3.20 11.25 34.88
CA GLN A 422 -2.39 10.10 35.29
C GLN A 422 -2.12 9.15 34.13
N ASP A 423 -0.91 8.57 34.13
CA ASP A 423 -0.55 7.46 33.25
C ASP A 423 -1.27 6.17 33.68
N ILE A 424 -1.77 5.41 32.71
CA ILE A 424 -2.40 4.11 32.89
C ILE A 424 -1.52 3.04 32.24
N PRO A 425 -0.89 2.15 33.03
CA PRO A 425 0.01 1.15 32.48
C PRO A 425 -0.77 0.07 31.71
N PRO A 426 -0.22 -0.39 30.56
CA PRO A 426 -0.80 -1.50 29.80
C PRO A 426 -0.83 -2.80 30.62
N LEU A 427 -1.68 -3.74 30.21
CA LEU A 427 -1.72 -5.09 30.78
C LEU A 427 -0.53 -5.94 30.29
N PRO A 428 -0.19 -7.05 30.98
CA PRO A 428 0.95 -7.89 30.60
C PRO A 428 0.90 -8.43 29.15
N ASN A 429 -0.31 -8.69 28.64
CA ASN A 429 -0.59 -9.14 27.27
C ASN A 429 -0.68 -7.98 26.26
N GLU A 430 -0.40 -6.75 26.66
CA GLU A 430 -0.45 -5.57 25.80
C GLU A 430 0.94 -4.97 25.57
N ARG A 431 1.15 -4.40 24.39
CA ARG A 431 2.22 -3.46 24.09
C ARG A 431 1.66 -2.22 23.41
N ILE A 432 2.18 -1.06 23.80
CA ILE A 432 1.87 0.22 23.20
C ILE A 432 3.14 0.76 22.55
N TYR A 433 3.06 1.02 21.26
CA TYR A 433 4.12 1.58 20.45
C TYR A 433 3.63 2.87 19.79
N HIS A 434 4.32 3.96 20.09
CA HIS A 434 4.18 5.25 19.45
C HIS A 434 5.27 5.41 18.40
N VAL A 435 4.93 5.57 17.13
CA VAL A 435 5.91 5.90 16.08
C VAL A 435 6.05 7.41 16.02
N ALA A 436 7.18 7.89 16.54
CA ALA A 436 7.43 9.30 16.77
C ALA A 436 7.36 10.11 15.48
N SER A 437 6.75 11.29 15.55
CA SER A 437 6.62 12.28 14.48
C SER A 437 5.92 11.81 13.20
N ALA A 438 5.50 10.55 13.11
CA ALA A 438 4.86 10.00 11.93
C ALA A 438 3.42 10.52 11.78
N GLN A 439 2.98 10.61 10.54
CA GLN A 439 1.65 11.01 10.09
C GLN A 439 0.69 9.80 9.95
N HIS A 440 -0.57 10.03 9.55
CA HIS A 440 -1.56 8.95 9.40
C HIS A 440 -1.23 7.98 8.25
N TYR A 441 -0.87 8.52 7.08
CA TYR A 441 -0.49 7.76 5.88
C TYR A 441 0.80 8.32 5.30
N VAL A 442 1.69 7.45 4.81
CA VAL A 442 2.95 7.89 4.22
C VAL A 442 2.71 8.42 2.80
N PRO A 443 2.93 9.71 2.54
CA PRO A 443 2.84 10.27 1.19
C PRO A 443 4.03 9.84 0.33
N SER A 444 3.93 10.08 -0.97
CA SER A 444 5.05 9.98 -1.91
C SER A 444 6.20 10.92 -1.51
N PHE A 445 7.42 10.54 -1.88
CA PHE A 445 8.60 11.40 -1.80
C PHE A 445 9.33 11.40 -3.15
N PRO A 446 9.85 12.54 -3.64
CA PRO A 446 9.82 13.88 -3.04
C PRO A 446 8.41 14.45 -2.88
N PRO A 447 8.18 15.42 -1.97
CA PRO A 447 6.86 16.03 -1.80
C PRO A 447 6.38 16.62 -3.13
N GLU A 448 5.17 16.28 -3.56
CA GLU A 448 4.61 16.78 -4.82
C GLU A 448 4.27 18.28 -4.72
N GLU A 449 4.43 19.03 -5.82
CA GLU A 449 4.19 20.48 -5.92
C GLU A 449 2.86 21.00 -5.29
N PRO A 450 1.68 20.35 -5.42
CA PRO A 450 0.44 20.84 -4.80
C PRO A 450 0.46 20.85 -3.26
N TYR A 451 1.49 20.29 -2.63
CA TYR A 451 1.67 20.29 -1.18
C TYR A 451 2.61 21.39 -0.68
N LYS A 452 3.18 22.23 -1.55
CA LYS A 452 4.01 23.37 -1.11
C LYS A 452 3.13 24.50 -0.56
N ALA A 453 3.05 24.61 0.76
CA ALA A 453 2.27 25.67 1.41
C ALA A 453 3.05 26.99 1.53
N ASP A 454 4.38 26.94 1.55
CA ASP A 454 5.28 28.09 1.46
C ASP A 454 6.67 27.63 0.96
N HIS A 455 7.61 28.55 0.76
CA HIS A 455 8.93 28.36 0.13
C HIS A 455 9.76 27.22 0.75
N HIS A 456 9.46 26.81 2.00
CA HIS A 456 10.16 25.74 2.74
C HIS A 456 9.25 24.81 3.57
N LEU A 457 7.91 24.89 3.41
CA LEU A 457 6.96 24.09 4.19
C LEU A 457 6.09 23.23 3.27
N TYR A 458 6.08 21.93 3.54
CA TYR A 458 5.36 20.94 2.74
C TYR A 458 4.24 20.26 3.55
N LEU A 459 3.03 20.25 2.98
CA LEU A 459 1.86 19.55 3.49
C LEU A 459 1.93 18.07 3.13
N GLY A 460 2.78 17.34 3.83
CA GLY A 460 3.00 15.93 3.63
C GLY A 460 4.28 15.55 4.34
N ASN A 461 4.15 14.83 5.45
CA ASN A 461 5.28 14.32 6.20
C ASN A 461 5.69 12.97 5.58
N PRO A 462 6.89 12.84 4.96
CA PRO A 462 7.26 11.63 4.23
C PRO A 462 7.86 10.54 5.11
N LEU A 463 7.94 10.74 6.44
CA LEU A 463 8.49 9.77 7.38
C LEU A 463 7.79 8.41 7.22
N GLN A 464 8.57 7.36 6.97
CA GLN A 464 8.06 6.03 6.65
C GLN A 464 8.15 5.12 7.86
N PHE A 465 7.01 4.53 8.24
CA PHE A 465 6.88 3.66 9.40
C PHE A 465 6.47 2.20 9.07
N LYS A 466 6.24 1.86 7.79
CA LYS A 466 5.97 0.50 7.31
C LYS A 466 7.08 -0.49 7.72
N PRO A 467 8.39 -0.16 7.68
CA PRO A 467 9.43 -1.05 8.21
C PRO A 467 9.27 -1.36 9.71
N ASN A 468 8.79 -0.39 10.50
CA ASN A 468 8.48 -0.66 11.92
C ASN A 468 7.31 -1.64 12.04
N LEU A 469 6.26 -1.50 11.22
CA LEU A 469 5.12 -2.41 11.22
C LEU A 469 5.55 -3.84 10.87
N ARG A 470 6.45 -4.03 9.90
CA ARG A 470 7.04 -5.34 9.55
C ARG A 470 7.77 -5.97 10.73
N ALA A 471 8.64 -5.21 11.39
CA ALA A 471 9.38 -5.66 12.57
C ALA A 471 8.44 -5.99 13.75
N LEU A 472 7.46 -5.13 14.01
CA LEU A 472 6.47 -5.31 15.08
C LEU A 472 5.55 -6.50 14.81
N PHE A 473 5.11 -6.72 13.58
CA PHE A 473 4.34 -7.93 13.25
C PHE A 473 5.17 -9.18 13.46
N THR A 474 6.44 -9.20 13.04
CA THR A 474 7.34 -10.33 13.29
C THR A 474 7.47 -10.61 14.79
N ALA A 475 7.61 -9.56 15.62
CA ALA A 475 7.66 -9.71 17.07
C ALA A 475 6.33 -10.20 17.68
N LEU A 476 5.18 -9.78 17.15
CA LEU A 476 3.86 -10.27 17.57
C LEU A 476 3.64 -11.73 17.16
N TYR A 477 4.04 -12.07 15.94
CA TYR A 477 4.06 -13.44 15.42
C TYR A 477 4.84 -14.33 16.38
N ASP A 478 6.09 -13.98 16.71
CA ASP A 478 6.92 -14.76 17.64
C ASP A 478 6.28 -14.87 19.03
N TRP A 479 5.66 -13.77 19.50
CA TRP A 479 5.00 -13.79 20.79
C TRP A 479 3.83 -14.77 20.79
N VAL A 480 2.98 -14.77 19.76
CA VAL A 480 1.84 -15.69 19.61
C VAL A 480 2.29 -17.13 19.35
N ALA A 481 3.25 -17.32 18.45
CA ALA A 481 3.72 -18.62 18.02
C ALA A 481 4.51 -19.35 19.11
N THR A 482 5.43 -18.67 19.80
CA THR A 482 6.42 -19.32 20.68
C THR A 482 6.52 -18.71 22.07
N ASN A 483 5.65 -17.76 22.45
CA ASN A 483 5.75 -16.99 23.70
C ASN A 483 7.05 -16.18 23.84
N THR A 484 7.74 -15.89 22.73
CA THR A 484 8.92 -15.03 22.75
C THR A 484 8.53 -13.63 23.21
N THR A 485 9.24 -13.08 24.19
CA THR A 485 8.92 -11.75 24.73
C THR A 485 9.17 -10.68 23.65
N PRO A 486 8.19 -9.81 23.36
CA PRO A 486 8.36 -8.75 22.40
C PRO A 486 9.17 -7.58 22.98
N PRO A 487 9.59 -6.61 22.15
CA PRO A 487 10.16 -5.36 22.64
C PRO A 487 9.34 -4.71 23.75
N ALA A 488 10.01 -3.97 24.62
CA ALA A 488 9.33 -3.22 25.67
C ALA A 488 8.49 -2.09 25.06
N ASN A 489 7.48 -1.66 25.81
CA ASN A 489 6.66 -0.51 25.44
C ASN A 489 7.51 0.72 25.07
N ARG A 490 7.03 1.51 24.10
CA ARG A 490 7.63 2.78 23.67
C ARG A 490 6.52 3.79 23.41
N PHE A 491 6.12 4.54 24.44
CA PHE A 491 5.10 5.58 24.32
C PHE A 491 5.38 6.74 25.31
N PRO A 492 4.97 7.99 24.99
CA PRO A 492 5.11 9.14 25.88
C PRO A 492 4.30 8.98 27.17
N THR A 493 4.85 9.43 28.30
CA THR A 493 4.13 9.47 29.59
C THR A 493 4.11 10.87 30.21
N ILE A 494 3.11 11.13 31.04
CA ILE A 494 2.99 12.36 31.82
C ILE A 494 4.11 12.41 32.86
N THR A 495 4.35 11.30 33.55
CA THR A 495 5.33 11.20 34.64
C THR A 495 6.76 11.50 34.17
N SER A 496 7.11 11.14 32.93
CA SER A 496 8.41 11.46 32.32
C SER A 496 8.49 12.87 31.71
N GLY A 497 7.39 13.63 31.67
CA GLY A 497 7.31 14.93 30.99
C GLY A 497 7.31 14.83 29.46
N GLU A 498 7.12 13.64 28.90
CA GLU A 498 7.10 13.38 27.46
C GLU A 498 5.72 13.54 26.84
N LEU A 499 4.67 13.63 27.67
CA LEU A 499 3.28 13.84 27.26
C LEU A 499 2.72 15.09 27.94
N THR A 500 2.17 16.02 27.18
CA THR A 500 1.68 17.31 27.72
C THR A 500 0.46 17.83 26.96
N ALA A 501 -0.26 18.78 27.57
CA ALA A 501 -1.21 19.60 26.84
C ALA A 501 -0.48 20.40 25.73
N ILE A 502 -1.19 20.73 24.65
CA ILE A 502 -0.59 21.34 23.44
C ILE A 502 0.10 22.69 23.71
N ASP A 503 -0.36 23.46 24.69
CA ASP A 503 0.26 24.73 25.10
C ASP A 503 1.60 24.53 25.81
N GLY A 504 1.87 23.32 26.34
CA GLY A 504 3.13 22.94 26.96
C GLY A 504 4.19 22.43 25.97
N LEU A 505 3.90 22.39 24.67
CA LEU A 505 4.84 21.93 23.65
C LEU A 505 5.91 22.97 23.35
N SER A 506 7.17 22.52 23.33
CA SER A 506 8.36 23.36 23.22
C SER A 506 8.93 23.42 21.80
N TYR A 507 8.08 23.67 20.79
CA TYR A 507 8.55 23.79 19.40
C TYR A 507 9.58 24.93 19.23
N PRO A 508 10.66 24.74 18.45
CA PRO A 508 11.55 25.83 18.09
C PRO A 508 10.85 26.83 17.16
N THR A 509 11.41 28.03 17.04
CA THR A 509 11.03 28.97 15.98
C THR A 509 11.48 28.42 14.63
N MET A 510 10.56 28.26 13.68
CA MET A 510 10.82 27.70 12.35
C MET A 510 10.16 28.59 11.27
N PRO A 511 10.81 28.84 10.13
CA PRO A 511 10.24 29.65 9.05
C PRO A 511 8.88 29.12 8.55
N GLY A 512 7.86 29.99 8.52
CA GLY A 512 6.52 29.69 8.00
C GLY A 512 5.66 28.74 8.85
N PHE A 513 6.22 28.14 9.90
CA PHE A 513 5.53 27.22 10.78
C PHE A 513 4.61 27.95 11.76
N GLU A 514 3.39 27.45 11.89
CA GLU A 514 2.46 27.85 12.94
C GLU A 514 2.08 26.63 13.76
N ARG A 515 2.08 26.79 15.08
CA ARG A 515 1.67 25.73 16.00
C ARG A 515 0.15 25.58 15.95
N ALA A 516 -0.33 24.34 16.02
CA ALA A 516 -1.76 24.10 16.13
C ALA A 516 -2.25 24.59 17.51
N LYS A 517 -3.38 25.29 17.52
CA LYS A 517 -4.07 25.76 18.73
C LYS A 517 -5.19 24.82 19.15
N VAL A 518 -5.34 23.71 18.44
CA VAL A 518 -6.41 22.73 18.63
C VAL A 518 -5.85 21.33 18.53
N ILE A 519 -6.46 20.41 19.28
CA ILE A 519 -6.24 18.97 19.24
C ILE A 519 -7.60 18.29 19.13
N HIS A 520 -7.66 17.09 18.54
CA HIS A 520 -8.91 16.34 18.51
C HIS A 520 -9.34 15.95 19.92
N GLU A 521 -10.59 16.26 20.22
CA GLU A 521 -11.24 16.00 21.50
C GLU A 521 -12.34 14.96 21.28
N ALA A 522 -12.26 13.87 22.03
CA ALA A 522 -13.36 12.95 22.22
C ALA A 522 -14.35 13.54 23.24
N TYR A 523 -15.65 13.31 23.07
CA TYR A 523 -16.68 13.91 23.93
C TYR A 523 -17.49 12.84 24.65
N ARG A 524 -17.90 13.14 25.89
CA ARG A 524 -18.98 12.43 26.58
C ARG A 524 -20.32 12.79 25.94
N ALA A 525 -20.64 12.16 24.82
CA ALA A 525 -21.87 12.41 24.08
C ALA A 525 -23.05 11.57 24.61
N ASP A 526 -24.21 12.20 24.76
CA ASP A 526 -25.49 11.56 25.11
C ASP A 526 -26.33 11.36 23.83
N TYR A 527 -26.36 10.10 23.38
CA TYR A 527 -27.12 9.62 22.23
C TYR A 527 -28.57 9.22 22.57
N GLY A 528 -28.99 9.40 23.83
CA GLY A 528 -30.27 8.99 24.36
C GLY A 528 -30.21 7.70 25.19
N ALA A 529 -31.29 7.43 25.93
CA ALA A 529 -31.32 6.35 26.94
C ALA A 529 -31.19 4.94 26.33
N SER A 530 -31.78 4.73 25.14
CA SER A 530 -31.74 3.44 24.42
C SER A 530 -30.42 3.16 23.71
N PHE A 531 -29.40 4.01 23.88
CA PHE A 531 -28.10 3.79 23.24
C PHE A 531 -27.38 2.55 23.80
N THR A 532 -27.69 2.14 25.03
CA THR A 532 -27.21 0.87 25.60
C THR A 532 -27.71 -0.35 24.82
N ASP A 533 -28.86 -0.23 24.16
CA ASP A 533 -29.47 -1.24 23.30
C ASP A 533 -29.08 -1.03 21.82
N GLY A 534 -28.11 -0.14 21.56
CA GLY A 534 -27.67 0.19 20.21
C GLY A 534 -28.64 1.11 19.45
N ILE A 535 -29.54 1.84 20.12
CA ILE A 535 -30.51 2.73 19.43
C ILE A 535 -30.23 4.20 19.77
N ILE A 536 -29.90 4.99 18.75
CA ILE A 536 -29.72 6.44 18.91
C ILE A 536 -31.09 7.13 18.81
N THR A 537 -31.47 7.86 19.86
CA THR A 537 -32.74 8.61 19.92
C THR A 537 -32.54 10.13 19.96
N LYS A 538 -31.29 10.59 20.10
CA LYS A 538 -30.92 12.01 20.03
C LYS A 538 -29.94 12.25 18.89
N GLN A 539 -30.43 12.87 17.82
CA GLN A 539 -29.64 13.34 16.69
C GLN A 539 -29.92 14.84 16.49
N PRO A 540 -28.88 15.69 16.45
CA PRO A 540 -27.50 15.43 16.88
C PRO A 540 -27.42 15.12 18.38
N PRO A 541 -26.36 14.44 18.88
CA PRO A 541 -26.27 14.09 20.29
C PRO A 541 -26.05 15.33 21.17
N ARG A 542 -26.46 15.23 22.44
CA ARG A 542 -26.13 16.26 23.44
C ARG A 542 -24.70 16.04 23.92
N LEU A 543 -23.85 17.04 23.73
CA LEU A 543 -22.47 17.01 24.20
C LEU A 543 -22.39 17.35 25.69
N ARG A 544 -21.48 16.68 26.39
CA ARG A 544 -20.98 17.05 27.72
C ARG A 544 -19.48 17.33 27.62
N ASP A 545 -18.79 17.32 28.75
CA ASP A 545 -17.36 17.64 28.79
C ASP A 545 -16.51 16.67 27.95
N ALA A 546 -15.52 17.25 27.27
CA ALA A 546 -14.52 16.50 26.52
C ALA A 546 -13.63 15.66 27.44
N TYR A 547 -13.11 14.56 26.90
CA TYR A 547 -11.95 13.89 27.49
C TYR A 547 -10.69 14.70 27.18
N VAL A 548 -9.69 14.62 28.05
CA VAL A 548 -8.45 15.39 27.87
C VAL A 548 -7.49 14.64 26.94
N SER A 549 -7.29 15.17 25.75
CA SER A 549 -6.25 14.71 24.81
C SER A 549 -4.93 15.43 25.06
N LEU A 550 -3.84 14.68 25.07
CA LEU A 550 -2.48 15.18 25.23
C LEU A 550 -1.62 14.84 23.98
N ALA A 551 -0.55 15.58 23.78
CA ALA A 551 0.39 15.43 22.67
C ALA A 551 1.81 15.10 23.14
N PRO A 552 2.60 14.33 22.37
CA PRO A 552 3.99 14.04 22.69
C PRO A 552 4.85 15.31 22.62
N GLN A 553 5.77 15.47 23.57
CA GLN A 553 6.74 16.57 23.62
C GLN A 553 7.76 16.47 22.47
N VAL A 554 8.35 17.60 22.11
CA VAL A 554 9.30 17.72 20.99
C VAL A 554 10.70 18.18 21.42
N ASP A 555 11.71 17.84 20.63
CA ASP A 555 13.09 18.30 20.81
C ASP A 555 13.32 19.69 20.17
N GLN A 556 14.57 20.15 20.25
CA GLN A 556 15.02 21.42 19.70
C GLN A 556 14.94 21.49 18.17
N LEU A 557 14.74 20.35 17.49
CA LEU A 557 14.48 20.27 16.06
C LEU A 557 12.98 20.15 15.76
N GLY A 558 12.10 20.21 16.77
CA GLY A 558 10.66 20.09 16.59
C GLY A 558 10.18 18.67 16.30
N ASN A 559 11.01 17.65 16.52
CA ASN A 559 10.66 16.23 16.38
C ASN A 559 10.26 15.63 17.72
N GLU A 560 9.30 14.69 17.74
CA GLU A 560 8.84 14.09 19.00
C GLU A 560 9.96 13.31 19.71
N ILE A 561 10.06 13.47 21.04
CA ILE A 561 11.20 12.93 21.83
C ILE A 561 11.06 11.47 22.24
N SER A 562 9.84 10.95 22.27
CA SER A 562 9.49 9.65 22.84
C SER A 562 8.87 8.73 21.79
N GLY A 563 8.83 7.43 22.08
CA GLY A 563 8.36 6.41 21.14
C GLY A 563 9.49 5.77 20.33
N ILE A 564 9.13 5.13 19.23
CA ILE A 564 10.05 4.58 18.23
C ILE A 564 10.49 5.74 17.33
N ARG A 565 11.74 6.17 17.50
CA ARG A 565 12.37 7.21 16.67
C ARG A 565 13.02 6.55 15.45
N ASN A 566 12.45 6.79 14.27
CA ASN A 566 13.01 6.27 13.02
C ASN A 566 14.34 6.93 12.64
N VAL A 567 15.01 6.40 11.61
CA VAL A 567 16.28 6.93 11.08
C VAL A 567 16.20 8.44 10.84
N GLU A 568 15.07 8.92 10.34
CA GLU A 568 14.76 10.34 10.10
C GLU A 568 14.80 11.22 11.35
N LEU A 569 14.60 10.65 12.53
CA LEU A 569 14.60 11.39 13.80
C LEU A 569 15.88 11.15 14.62
N LEU A 570 16.56 10.03 14.35
CA LEU A 570 17.88 9.72 14.91
C LEU A 570 18.99 10.45 14.16
N VAL A 571 18.81 10.67 12.85
CA VAL A 571 19.73 11.35 11.94
C VAL A 571 18.94 12.39 11.12
N PRO A 572 18.45 13.47 11.76
CA PRO A 572 17.47 14.35 11.16
C PRO A 572 18.04 15.27 10.08
N LEU A 573 17.27 15.43 9.01
CA LEU A 573 17.44 16.46 7.98
C LEU A 573 16.28 17.46 7.94
N ALA A 574 15.26 17.26 8.78
CA ALA A 574 14.06 18.08 8.83
C ALA A 574 13.37 18.00 10.19
N SER A 575 12.39 18.89 10.39
CA SER A 575 11.30 18.67 11.33
C SER A 575 10.19 17.88 10.62
N TYR A 576 9.82 16.76 11.24
CA TYR A 576 8.73 15.89 10.84
C TYR A 576 7.59 16.13 11.84
N ILE A 577 6.65 16.98 11.47
CA ILE A 577 5.51 17.32 12.32
C ILE A 577 4.36 16.38 11.97
N PRO A 578 3.75 15.70 12.94
CA PRO A 578 2.74 14.67 12.65
C PRO A 578 1.41 15.23 12.15
N TYR A 579 1.14 16.52 12.35
CA TYR A 579 -0.09 17.20 11.95
C TYR A 579 0.16 18.32 10.93
N ALA A 580 -0.93 18.78 10.30
CA ALA A 580 -0.97 19.97 9.47
C ALA A 580 -2.18 20.83 9.83
N ILE A 581 -2.08 22.13 9.60
CA ILE A 581 -3.17 23.10 9.82
C ILE A 581 -3.79 23.47 8.47
N ARG A 582 -5.11 23.59 8.44
CA ARG A 582 -5.85 24.11 7.28
C ARG A 582 -5.57 25.61 7.11
N ARG A 583 -5.07 25.98 5.93
CA ARG A 583 -4.78 27.38 5.53
C ARG A 583 -5.35 27.65 4.14
N GLY A 584 -5.94 28.82 3.95
CA GLY A 584 -6.44 29.26 2.64
C GLY A 584 -7.78 28.65 2.21
N PHE A 585 -8.43 27.87 3.09
CA PHE A 585 -9.77 27.33 2.84
C PHE A 585 -10.85 28.39 3.15
N ALA A 586 -12.01 28.27 2.52
CA ALA A 586 -13.15 29.15 2.80
C ALA A 586 -13.64 29.05 4.26
N GLY A 587 -13.44 27.91 4.92
CA GLY A 587 -13.78 27.68 6.33
C GLY A 587 -12.81 26.75 7.05
N GLY A 588 -12.85 26.80 8.38
CA GLY A 588 -11.98 26.00 9.24
C GLY A 588 -10.50 26.36 9.14
N ASN A 589 -10.15 27.62 8.85
CA ASN A 589 -8.75 28.07 8.95
C ASN A 589 -8.28 27.92 10.41
N GLY A 590 -7.10 27.32 10.61
CA GLY A 590 -6.59 27.01 11.95
C GLY A 590 -7.03 25.65 12.52
N GLU A 591 -7.98 24.95 11.88
CA GLU A 591 -8.32 23.57 12.23
C GLU A 591 -7.27 22.57 11.69
N LEU A 592 -7.25 21.36 12.26
CA LEU A 592 -6.36 20.29 11.78
C LEU A 592 -6.80 19.79 10.40
N HIS A 593 -5.81 19.55 9.52
CA HIS A 593 -6.04 18.83 8.28
C HIS A 593 -6.22 17.34 8.59
N LEU A 594 -7.24 16.72 7.98
CA LEU A 594 -7.45 15.28 8.10
C LEU A 594 -6.24 14.52 7.52
N SER A 595 -5.62 13.68 8.34
CA SER A 595 -4.61 12.66 8.01
C SER A 595 -3.26 13.16 7.48
N LYS A 596 -3.01 14.48 7.45
CA LYS A 596 -1.77 15.05 6.91
C LYS A 596 -0.83 15.52 8.02
N GLY A 597 0.46 15.27 7.83
CA GLY A 597 1.56 15.87 8.58
C GLY A 597 2.19 17.06 7.83
N THR A 598 3.18 17.68 8.46
CA THR A 598 3.96 18.81 7.91
C THR A 598 5.44 18.45 7.90
N PHE A 599 6.12 18.74 6.79
CA PHE A 599 7.56 18.51 6.61
C PHE A 599 8.28 19.83 6.37
N ILE A 600 9.31 20.10 7.17
CA ILE A 600 10.08 21.35 7.13
C ILE A 600 11.57 21.01 7.13
N PRO A 601 12.25 21.02 5.97
CA PRO A 601 13.69 20.79 5.88
C PRO A 601 14.48 21.70 6.82
N LEU A 602 15.59 21.19 7.35
CA LEU A 602 16.58 22.02 8.05
C LEU A 602 17.28 22.94 7.04
N SER A 603 17.69 24.12 7.50
CA SER A 603 18.54 24.99 6.69
C SER A 603 19.89 24.31 6.43
N LYS A 604 20.44 24.45 5.21
CA LYS A 604 21.75 23.84 4.87
C LYS A 604 22.88 24.42 5.73
N THR A 605 22.83 25.73 5.95
CA THR A 605 23.75 26.52 6.79
C THR A 605 22.96 27.29 7.85
N PRO A 606 23.60 27.77 8.93
CA PRO A 606 22.92 28.50 9.99
C PRO A 606 22.09 29.68 9.46
N ASN A 607 20.87 29.83 9.99
CA ASN A 607 19.90 30.83 9.55
C ASN A 607 19.31 31.54 10.76
N ALA A 608 19.41 32.87 10.82
CA ALA A 608 18.95 33.66 11.96
C ALA A 608 17.42 33.58 12.22
N ASN A 609 16.63 33.20 11.20
CA ASN A 609 15.18 33.04 11.31
C ASN A 609 14.75 31.59 11.64
N ASP A 610 15.70 30.68 11.82
CA ASP A 610 15.46 29.28 12.14
C ASP A 610 16.25 28.93 13.40
N ALA A 611 15.57 28.64 14.51
CA ALA A 611 16.22 28.35 15.78
C ALA A 611 16.82 26.93 15.83
N ARG A 612 16.56 26.10 14.81
CA ARG A 612 17.10 24.74 14.69
C ARG A 612 18.56 24.79 14.21
N MET A 613 19.33 23.78 14.59
CA MET A 613 20.66 23.56 14.01
C MET A 613 20.56 23.34 12.51
N ALA A 614 21.54 23.84 11.77
CA ALA A 614 21.64 23.60 10.33
C ALA A 614 22.25 22.23 10.03
N ILE A 615 22.07 21.75 8.80
CA ILE A 615 22.67 20.49 8.33
C ILE A 615 24.20 20.52 8.49
N SER A 616 24.85 21.66 8.18
CA SER A 616 26.29 21.84 8.36
C SER A 616 26.77 21.77 9.82
N ASP A 617 25.88 21.97 10.79
CA ASP A 617 26.21 21.83 12.22
C ASP A 617 26.10 20.37 12.68
N LEU A 618 25.28 19.57 11.98
CA LEU A 618 24.98 18.17 12.31
C LEU A 618 25.89 17.18 11.59
N TYR A 619 26.31 17.52 10.37
CA TYR A 619 27.03 16.62 9.46
C TYR A 619 28.14 17.34 8.72
N ASN A 620 29.30 16.69 8.62
CA ASN A 620 30.42 17.23 7.84
C ASN A 620 30.14 17.17 6.32
N ASP A 621 29.64 16.03 5.85
CA ASP A 621 29.31 15.76 4.47
C ASP A 621 28.32 14.59 4.35
N LYS A 622 28.02 14.15 3.11
CA LYS A 622 27.11 13.03 2.85
C LYS A 622 27.63 11.71 3.44
N ASN A 623 28.94 11.47 3.45
CA ASN A 623 29.51 10.22 3.95
C ASN A 623 29.35 10.13 5.47
N ASP A 624 29.59 11.23 6.21
CA ASP A 624 29.31 11.32 7.65
C ASP A 624 27.82 11.10 7.95
N TYR A 625 26.93 11.72 7.17
CA TYR A 625 25.49 11.49 7.29
C TYR A 625 25.11 10.02 7.06
N MET A 626 25.60 9.39 5.98
CA MET A 626 25.28 8.00 5.66
C MET A 626 25.87 7.00 6.68
N LEU A 627 27.03 7.30 7.27
CA LEU A 627 27.59 6.51 8.37
C LEU A 627 26.67 6.56 9.60
N LYS A 628 26.20 7.76 9.97
CA LYS A 628 25.23 7.92 11.07
C LYS A 628 23.90 7.23 10.78
N VAL A 629 23.40 7.30 9.54
CA VAL A 629 22.20 6.58 9.08
C VAL A 629 22.34 5.07 9.31
N ARG A 630 23.46 4.48 8.89
CA ARG A 630 23.71 3.05 9.09
C ARG A 630 23.73 2.67 10.57
N ASN A 631 24.44 3.44 11.40
CA ASN A 631 24.48 3.20 12.85
C ASN A 631 23.09 3.29 13.49
N ALA A 632 22.27 4.27 13.07
CA ALA A 632 20.89 4.42 13.53
C ALA A 632 20.02 3.23 13.12
N ALA A 633 20.13 2.77 11.86
CA ALA A 633 19.41 1.59 11.38
C ALA A 633 19.81 0.32 12.14
N GLU A 634 21.12 0.12 12.38
CA GLU A 634 21.64 -1.01 13.17
C GLU A 634 21.15 -0.97 14.63
N SER A 635 21.05 0.22 15.25
CA SER A 635 20.46 0.39 16.58
C SER A 635 18.97 -0.01 16.60
N LEU A 636 18.19 0.36 15.58
CA LEU A 636 16.78 -0.03 15.49
C LEU A 636 16.61 -1.54 15.29
N VAL A 637 17.56 -2.20 14.61
CA VAL A 637 17.58 -3.66 14.51
C VAL A 637 17.88 -4.31 15.85
N ALA A 638 18.85 -3.78 16.61
CA ALA A 638 19.17 -4.27 17.95
C ALA A 638 17.97 -4.15 18.91
N ASP A 639 17.21 -3.06 18.80
CA ASP A 639 15.97 -2.83 19.56
C ASP A 639 14.75 -3.59 19.00
N ARG A 640 14.91 -4.29 17.87
CA ARG A 640 13.86 -5.04 17.13
C ARG A 640 12.69 -4.16 16.63
N PHE A 641 12.97 -2.89 16.29
CA PHE A 641 12.04 -1.98 15.61
C PHE A 641 12.32 -1.79 14.12
N LEU A 642 13.34 -2.47 13.61
CA LEU A 642 13.66 -2.60 12.19
C LEU A 642 14.14 -4.04 11.92
N LEU A 643 13.81 -4.60 10.76
CA LEU A 643 14.38 -5.88 10.32
C LEU A 643 15.74 -5.65 9.67
N LYS A 644 16.67 -6.60 9.84
CA LYS A 644 18.01 -6.50 9.23
C LYS A 644 17.96 -6.34 7.71
N GLU A 645 17.04 -7.03 7.05
CA GLU A 645 16.82 -6.93 5.59
C GLU A 645 16.26 -5.57 5.15
N ASP A 646 15.69 -4.77 6.06
CA ASP A 646 15.14 -3.45 5.76
C ASP A 646 16.17 -2.31 5.92
N ILE A 647 17.40 -2.60 6.39
CA ILE A 647 18.48 -1.58 6.54
C ILE A 647 18.77 -0.88 5.21
N HIS A 648 18.84 -1.65 4.12
CA HIS A 648 19.11 -1.12 2.78
C HIS A 648 18.07 -0.07 2.38
N ARG A 649 16.77 -0.41 2.48
CA ARG A 649 15.65 0.45 2.09
C ARG A 649 15.59 1.75 2.87
N VAL A 650 15.82 1.69 4.19
CA VAL A 650 15.83 2.92 5.00
C VAL A 650 17.06 3.78 4.70
N SER A 651 18.19 3.16 4.32
CA SER A 651 19.42 3.86 3.95
C SER A 651 19.29 4.54 2.58
N GLU A 652 18.75 3.86 1.58
CA GLU A 652 18.46 4.44 0.25
C GLU A 652 17.56 5.66 0.35
N ARG A 653 16.50 5.54 1.16
CA ARG A 653 15.58 6.66 1.37
C ARG A 653 16.20 7.82 2.16
N ALA A 654 17.03 7.52 3.16
CA ALA A 654 17.79 8.56 3.85
C ALA A 654 18.75 9.28 2.89
N SER A 655 19.38 8.55 1.96
CA SER A 655 20.20 9.12 0.88
C SER A 655 19.36 10.01 -0.04
N SER A 656 18.19 9.56 -0.49
CA SER A 656 17.34 10.37 -1.38
C SER A 656 16.84 11.66 -0.73
N TYR A 657 16.61 11.65 0.59
CA TYR A 657 16.29 12.86 1.36
C TYR A 657 17.44 13.86 1.37
N TRP A 658 18.66 13.38 1.62
CA TRP A 658 19.86 14.20 1.56
C TRP A 658 20.01 14.88 0.19
N SER A 659 19.92 14.09 -0.88
CA SER A 659 20.04 14.55 -2.26
C SER A 659 19.01 15.65 -2.57
N TRP A 660 17.73 15.34 -2.35
CA TRP A 660 16.64 16.25 -2.63
C TRP A 660 16.77 17.58 -1.87
N ILE A 661 17.11 17.55 -0.58
CA ILE A 661 17.34 18.79 0.21
C ILE A 661 18.51 19.58 -0.35
N HIS A 662 19.57 18.91 -0.80
CA HIS A 662 20.76 19.58 -1.36
C HIS A 662 20.55 20.08 -2.79
N GLY A 663 19.41 19.80 -3.43
CA GLY A 663 19.15 20.18 -4.83
C GLY A 663 20.01 19.39 -5.81
N LYS A 664 20.49 18.22 -5.39
CA LYS A 664 21.21 17.26 -6.21
C LYS A 664 20.31 16.04 -6.37
N LYS A 665 20.16 15.48 -7.57
CA LYS A 665 19.86 14.05 -7.65
C LYS A 665 21.19 13.36 -7.40
N ASP A 666 21.34 12.58 -6.34
CA ASP A 666 22.52 11.72 -6.31
C ASP A 666 22.26 10.58 -7.29
N ILE A 667 23.20 10.36 -8.20
CA ILE A 667 23.63 9.00 -8.49
C ILE A 667 24.79 8.74 -7.54
N LEU A 668 24.50 8.05 -6.43
CA LEU A 668 25.50 7.43 -5.57
C LEU A 668 26.50 6.65 -6.45
N SER A 669 27.72 6.41 -5.98
CA SER A 669 28.59 5.38 -6.59
C SER A 669 27.94 3.99 -6.62
N SER A 670 26.79 3.80 -5.97
CA SER A 670 26.00 2.58 -5.85
C SER A 670 24.61 2.63 -6.49
N ASP A 671 24.16 3.75 -7.08
CA ASP A 671 22.82 3.78 -7.69
C ASP A 671 22.87 3.01 -9.03
N PRO A 672 22.03 1.98 -9.20
CA PRO A 672 22.05 1.18 -10.40
C PRO A 672 21.54 1.96 -11.60
N ILE A 673 22.25 1.83 -12.71
CA ILE A 673 21.78 2.20 -14.04
C ILE A 673 20.91 1.06 -14.56
N GLU A 674 19.68 1.38 -14.96
CA GLU A 674 18.73 0.42 -15.51
C GLU A 674 18.91 0.28 -17.02
N VAL A 675 19.20 -0.93 -17.48
CA VAL A 675 19.56 -1.20 -18.87
C VAL A 675 18.65 -2.26 -19.44
N MET A 676 18.10 -1.99 -20.62
CA MET A 676 17.27 -2.95 -21.37
C MET A 676 17.77 -3.12 -22.81
N THR A 677 17.86 -4.36 -23.28
CA THR A 677 17.93 -4.65 -24.74
C THR A 677 16.71 -5.40 -25.19
N PHE A 678 16.16 -4.99 -26.33
CA PHE A 678 14.92 -5.55 -26.84
C PHE A 678 14.88 -5.53 -28.37
N ASN A 679 15.01 -6.71 -29.00
CA ASN A 679 14.68 -6.85 -30.40
C ASN A 679 13.15 -6.77 -30.53
N ILE A 680 12.68 -5.67 -31.10
CA ILE A 680 11.25 -5.38 -31.19
C ILE A 680 10.63 -5.89 -32.47
N ARG A 681 11.32 -6.69 -33.29
CA ARG A 681 10.85 -7.19 -34.59
C ARG A 681 10.51 -6.07 -35.58
N TYR A 682 11.01 -6.12 -36.81
CA TYR A 682 10.64 -5.08 -37.78
C TYR A 682 9.15 -5.15 -38.15
N ASP A 683 8.60 -4.04 -38.65
CA ASP A 683 7.21 -4.01 -39.10
C ASP A 683 7.04 -4.84 -40.40
N ASN A 684 6.56 -6.07 -40.23
CA ASN A 684 6.27 -6.99 -41.31
C ASN A 684 4.77 -7.33 -41.34
N PRO A 685 4.01 -6.92 -42.37
CA PRO A 685 2.60 -7.28 -42.50
C PRO A 685 2.34 -8.80 -42.53
N LYS A 686 3.35 -9.61 -42.87
CA LYS A 686 3.25 -11.09 -42.87
C LYS A 686 3.28 -11.71 -41.47
N ASP A 687 3.61 -10.95 -40.42
CA ASP A 687 3.54 -11.42 -39.03
C ASP A 687 2.07 -11.50 -38.54
N GLY A 688 1.09 -11.12 -39.37
CA GLY A 688 -0.33 -11.33 -39.12
C GLY A 688 -0.82 -10.62 -37.86
N VAL A 689 -1.36 -11.39 -36.91
CA VAL A 689 -1.80 -10.85 -35.61
C VAL A 689 -0.67 -10.23 -34.79
N SER A 690 0.58 -10.60 -35.07
CA SER A 690 1.80 -10.08 -34.46
C SER A 690 2.46 -8.95 -35.26
N ALA A 691 1.79 -8.40 -36.29
CA ALA A 691 2.29 -7.21 -36.99
C ALA A 691 2.38 -5.98 -36.06
N TRP A 692 3.29 -5.05 -36.36
CA TRP A 692 3.59 -3.89 -35.49
C TRP A 692 2.37 -3.10 -35.01
N PRO A 693 1.37 -2.76 -35.87
CA PRO A 693 0.21 -1.99 -35.44
C PRO A 693 -0.56 -2.62 -34.26
N ASN A 694 -0.49 -3.95 -34.13
CA ASN A 694 -1.22 -4.72 -33.11
C ASN A 694 -0.44 -4.91 -31.79
N ARG A 695 0.87 -4.61 -31.78
CA ARG A 695 1.76 -4.86 -30.64
C ARG A 695 2.50 -3.63 -30.12
N LYS A 696 2.55 -2.54 -30.89
CA LYS A 696 3.22 -1.27 -30.50
C LYS A 696 2.82 -0.80 -29.10
N ASP A 697 1.54 -0.89 -28.73
CA ASP A 697 1.05 -0.41 -27.43
C ASP A 697 1.50 -1.35 -26.30
N PHE A 698 1.65 -2.65 -26.59
CA PHE A 698 2.20 -3.60 -25.62
C PHE A 698 3.71 -3.41 -25.44
N VAL A 699 4.45 -3.24 -26.54
CA VAL A 699 5.88 -2.92 -26.50
C VAL A 699 6.13 -1.65 -25.69
N VAL A 700 5.37 -0.58 -25.97
CA VAL A 700 5.45 0.69 -25.24
C VAL A 700 5.14 0.49 -23.75
N ALA A 701 4.02 -0.17 -23.42
CA ALA A 701 3.62 -0.38 -22.03
C ALA A 701 4.63 -1.24 -21.26
N LEU A 702 5.25 -2.23 -21.91
CA LEU A 702 6.30 -3.04 -21.30
C LEU A 702 7.51 -2.16 -20.97
N ILE A 703 8.00 -1.39 -21.94
CA ILE A 703 9.18 -0.52 -21.72
C ILE A 703 8.87 0.53 -20.64
N GLU A 704 7.71 1.17 -20.69
CA GLU A 704 7.28 2.18 -19.70
C GLU A 704 7.19 1.59 -18.29
N GLY A 705 6.79 0.32 -18.15
CA GLY A 705 6.70 -0.36 -16.85
C GLY A 705 8.06 -0.66 -16.20
N TYR A 706 9.14 -0.72 -16.98
CA TYR A 706 10.51 -0.89 -16.46
C TYR A 706 11.34 0.40 -16.47
N ASP A 707 10.88 1.46 -17.15
CA ASP A 707 11.50 2.81 -17.24
C ASP A 707 13.05 2.87 -17.32
N PRO A 708 13.73 2.09 -18.19
CA PRO A 708 15.19 1.96 -18.18
C PRO A 708 15.94 3.26 -18.51
N ASP A 709 17.06 3.52 -17.83
CA ASP A 709 17.98 4.62 -18.18
C ASP A 709 18.45 4.56 -19.64
N PHE A 710 18.82 3.36 -20.09
CA PHE A 710 19.26 3.05 -21.44
C PHE A 710 18.50 1.87 -22.04
N LEU A 711 17.97 2.07 -23.24
CA LEU A 711 17.22 1.06 -23.99
C LEU A 711 17.84 0.86 -25.38
N GLY A 712 18.37 -0.33 -25.64
CA GLY A 712 18.81 -0.76 -26.96
C GLY A 712 17.69 -1.48 -27.70
N LEU A 713 17.29 -0.99 -28.88
CA LEU A 713 16.35 -1.72 -29.74
C LEU A 713 17.07 -2.38 -30.91
N GLN A 714 16.50 -3.47 -31.44
CA GLN A 714 16.93 -4.08 -32.69
C GLN A 714 15.72 -4.30 -33.62
N GLU A 715 16.00 -4.42 -34.92
CA GLU A 715 15.01 -4.51 -36.02
C GLU A 715 14.07 -3.32 -36.15
N ALA A 716 14.26 -2.25 -35.37
CA ALA A 716 13.35 -1.12 -35.38
C ALA A 716 13.46 -0.32 -36.69
N LEU A 717 12.37 -0.22 -37.44
CA LEU A 717 12.29 0.74 -38.55
C LEU A 717 12.09 2.17 -38.03
N HIS A 718 12.42 3.18 -38.84
CA HIS A 718 12.33 4.58 -38.43
C HIS A 718 10.94 4.98 -37.88
N HIS A 719 9.83 4.45 -38.42
CA HIS A 719 8.51 4.72 -37.87
C HIS A 719 8.25 4.01 -36.54
N GLN A 720 8.79 2.80 -36.33
CA GLN A 720 8.68 2.09 -35.05
C GLN A 720 9.45 2.83 -33.96
N CYS A 721 10.65 3.36 -34.24
CA CYS A 721 11.39 4.23 -33.32
C CYS A 721 10.55 5.46 -32.91
N ARG A 722 9.85 6.08 -33.87
CA ARG A 722 8.97 7.23 -33.59
C ARG A 722 7.76 6.85 -32.73
N ASP A 723 7.18 5.69 -32.97
CA ASP A 723 6.04 5.18 -32.21
C ASP A 723 6.44 4.88 -30.77
N VAL A 724 7.57 4.17 -30.56
CA VAL A 724 8.12 3.93 -29.22
C VAL A 724 8.37 5.25 -28.51
N ARG A 725 9.13 6.19 -29.10
CA ARG A 725 9.41 7.51 -28.51
C ARG A 725 8.16 8.33 -28.18
N ARG A 726 7.05 8.14 -28.91
CA ARG A 726 5.78 8.82 -28.59
C ARG A 726 5.11 8.21 -27.37
N GLY A 727 5.25 6.90 -27.20
CA GLY A 727 4.74 6.14 -26.07
C GLY A 727 5.53 6.39 -24.78
N ILE A 728 6.86 6.28 -24.83
CA ILE A 728 7.74 6.46 -23.66
C ILE A 728 8.18 7.93 -23.52
N LYS A 729 7.46 8.70 -22.71
CA LYS A 729 7.76 10.12 -22.49
C LYS A 729 9.10 10.29 -21.76
N GLY A 730 9.86 11.32 -22.12
CA GLY A 730 11.14 11.62 -21.47
C GLY A 730 12.38 11.11 -22.21
N TYR A 731 12.21 10.25 -23.21
CA TYR A 731 13.34 9.67 -23.94
C TYR A 731 13.77 10.47 -25.17
N ARG A 732 15.05 10.35 -25.49
CA ARG A 732 15.64 10.65 -26.81
C ARG A 732 16.30 9.38 -27.34
N TRP A 733 16.55 9.30 -28.65
CA TRP A 733 17.34 8.21 -29.22
C TRP A 733 18.46 8.73 -30.13
N ILE A 734 19.50 7.91 -30.27
CA ILE A 734 20.56 8.02 -31.28
C ILE A 734 20.59 6.74 -32.14
N GLY A 735 21.23 6.82 -33.31
CA GLY A 735 21.32 5.71 -34.27
C GLY A 735 20.63 6.02 -35.59
N VAL A 736 21.07 5.34 -36.64
CA VAL A 736 20.65 5.54 -38.03
C VAL A 736 20.24 4.22 -38.67
N GLY A 737 19.55 4.30 -39.80
CA GLY A 737 19.18 3.14 -40.61
C GLY A 737 20.41 2.51 -41.27
N ARG A 738 20.49 1.18 -41.21
CA ARG A 738 21.67 0.43 -41.66
C ARG A 738 21.91 0.43 -43.19
N GLU A 739 20.93 0.79 -44.01
CA GLU A 739 21.07 0.73 -45.47
C GLU A 739 21.72 1.99 -46.06
N ASP A 740 21.49 3.16 -45.46
CA ASP A 740 21.94 4.45 -46.01
C ASP A 740 22.66 5.35 -45.01
N GLY A 741 22.69 4.97 -43.72
CA GLY A 741 23.24 5.83 -42.67
C GLY A 741 22.33 7.01 -42.29
N ASP A 742 21.05 6.98 -42.71
CA ASP A 742 20.04 7.96 -42.34
C ASP A 742 18.77 7.24 -41.84
N LYS A 743 17.80 6.96 -42.71
CA LYS A 743 16.46 6.46 -42.34
C LYS A 743 16.06 5.15 -42.98
N LYS A 744 16.86 4.60 -43.90
CA LYS A 744 16.51 3.36 -44.60
C LYS A 744 17.05 2.13 -43.87
N GLY A 745 16.24 1.09 -43.89
CA GLY A 745 16.51 -0.17 -43.21
C GLY A 745 16.25 -0.12 -41.70
N GLU A 746 16.53 -1.25 -41.08
CA GLU A 746 16.46 -1.41 -39.62
C GLU A 746 17.53 -0.59 -38.92
N PHE A 747 17.19 -0.10 -37.73
CA PHE A 747 18.09 0.60 -36.81
C PHE A 747 18.55 -0.36 -35.70
N ALA A 748 19.69 -0.04 -35.09
CA ALA A 748 20.06 -0.49 -33.75
C ALA A 748 20.16 0.74 -32.82
N PRO A 749 19.05 1.41 -32.48
CA PRO A 749 19.11 2.71 -31.80
C PRO A 749 19.37 2.55 -30.30
N ILE A 750 19.93 3.58 -29.68
CA ILE A 750 20.02 3.69 -28.21
C ILE A 750 19.06 4.78 -27.78
N PHE A 751 18.02 4.40 -27.04
CA PHE A 751 17.14 5.30 -26.31
C PHE A 751 17.73 5.59 -24.93
N TYR A 752 17.59 6.82 -24.45
CA TYR A 752 18.08 7.24 -23.15
C TYR A 752 17.15 8.25 -22.47
N GLN A 753 17.10 8.22 -21.15
CA GLN A 753 16.35 9.16 -20.32
C GLN A 753 16.99 10.55 -20.36
N LYS A 754 16.38 11.50 -21.08
CA LYS A 754 16.96 12.84 -21.26
C LYS A 754 17.01 13.65 -19.95
N LYS A 755 16.21 13.25 -18.97
CA LYS A 755 16.08 13.88 -17.66
C LYS A 755 17.33 13.63 -16.79
N ASP A 756 17.97 12.47 -16.97
CA ASP A 756 19.12 12.03 -16.16
C ASP A 756 20.43 12.05 -16.96
N TRP A 757 20.35 11.83 -18.28
CA TRP A 757 21.54 11.68 -19.13
C TRP A 757 21.68 12.80 -20.17
N GLU A 758 22.89 13.33 -20.25
CA GLU A 758 23.35 14.21 -21.31
C GLU A 758 24.17 13.43 -22.32
N LEU A 759 23.81 13.54 -23.60
CA LEU A 759 24.61 12.97 -24.68
C LEU A 759 25.79 13.90 -24.99
N LEU A 760 27.01 13.45 -24.71
CA LEU A 760 28.25 14.18 -25.00
C LEU A 760 28.72 13.96 -26.43
N ASN A 761 28.65 12.71 -26.89
CA ASN A 761 29.07 12.33 -28.24
C ASN A 761 28.32 11.07 -28.68
N SER A 762 28.18 10.85 -29.98
CA SER A 762 27.56 9.65 -30.52
C SER A 762 28.06 9.34 -31.91
N GLY A 763 27.95 8.09 -32.31
CA GLY A 763 28.22 7.67 -33.67
C GLY A 763 27.65 6.30 -33.97
N HIS A 764 28.05 5.79 -35.13
CA HIS A 764 27.70 4.45 -35.59
C HIS A 764 28.79 3.96 -36.53
N PHE A 765 28.84 2.65 -36.75
CA PHE A 765 29.71 2.03 -37.75
C PHE A 765 29.11 0.71 -38.25
N TRP A 766 29.42 0.35 -39.49
CA TRP A 766 29.00 -0.92 -40.08
C TRP A 766 29.91 -2.06 -39.64
N LEU A 767 29.33 -3.23 -39.41
CA LEU A 767 30.05 -4.43 -39.05
C LEU A 767 30.59 -5.10 -40.32
N SER A 768 31.66 -4.52 -40.87
CA SER A 768 32.29 -4.93 -42.12
C SER A 768 33.78 -4.57 -42.15
N SER A 769 34.46 -4.88 -43.25
CA SER A 769 35.83 -4.42 -43.51
C SER A 769 35.94 -2.93 -43.86
N THR A 770 34.81 -2.23 -44.05
CA THR A 770 34.73 -0.78 -44.27
C THR A 770 33.71 -0.13 -43.34
N PRO A 771 33.98 -0.06 -42.01
CA PRO A 771 33.00 0.34 -41.00
C PRO A 771 32.45 1.76 -41.14
N GLU A 772 33.12 2.61 -41.90
CA GLU A 772 32.79 4.02 -42.12
C GLU A 772 31.67 4.28 -43.14
N LYS A 773 31.21 3.25 -43.87
CA LYS A 773 30.19 3.38 -44.90
C LYS A 773 29.23 2.18 -44.94
N PRO A 774 27.98 2.36 -45.43
CA PRO A 774 27.05 1.26 -45.65
C PRO A 774 27.68 0.13 -46.45
N SER A 775 27.77 -1.04 -45.83
CA SER A 775 28.44 -2.20 -46.42
C SER A 775 28.03 -3.51 -45.72
N VAL A 776 27.99 -4.58 -46.51
CA VAL A 776 27.83 -5.96 -46.03
C VAL A 776 29.21 -6.49 -45.65
N GLY A 777 29.34 -7.05 -44.45
CA GLY A 777 30.60 -7.59 -43.93
C GLY A 777 30.76 -9.09 -44.19
N TRP A 778 31.91 -9.49 -44.73
CA TRP A 778 32.31 -10.90 -44.89
C TRP A 778 31.22 -11.76 -45.56
N ASP A 779 30.71 -12.79 -44.88
CA ASP A 779 29.65 -13.70 -45.34
C ASP A 779 28.25 -13.30 -44.80
N ALA A 780 28.08 -12.08 -44.28
CA ALA A 780 26.79 -11.59 -43.82
C ALA A 780 25.77 -11.52 -44.97
N ALA A 781 24.50 -11.76 -44.66
CA ALA A 781 23.42 -11.63 -45.64
C ALA A 781 22.96 -10.18 -45.84
N LEU A 782 23.16 -9.31 -44.85
CA LEU A 782 22.63 -7.95 -44.80
C LEU A 782 23.69 -7.01 -44.21
N GLU A 783 23.56 -5.70 -44.48
CA GLU A 783 24.30 -4.67 -43.76
C GLU A 783 23.95 -4.76 -42.27
N ARG A 784 24.96 -4.67 -41.40
CA ARG A 784 24.77 -4.67 -39.94
C ARG A 784 25.50 -3.47 -39.34
N ILE A 785 24.96 -2.95 -38.25
CA ILE A 785 25.40 -1.68 -37.67
C ILE A 785 25.55 -1.80 -36.15
N ALA A 786 26.50 -1.06 -35.59
CA ALA A 786 26.57 -0.75 -34.17
C ALA A 786 26.39 0.76 -33.98
N THR A 787 25.54 1.16 -33.06
CA THR A 787 25.36 2.55 -32.60
C THR A 787 26.03 2.69 -31.26
N TRP A 788 26.64 3.85 -31.00
CA TRP A 788 27.24 4.15 -29.70
C TRP A 788 26.97 5.59 -29.26
N GLY A 789 26.95 5.82 -27.96
CA GLY A 789 26.89 7.14 -27.35
C GLY A 789 27.75 7.23 -26.11
N LYS A 790 28.43 8.36 -25.93
CA LYS A 790 29.07 8.77 -24.68
C LYS A 790 28.09 9.65 -23.92
N PHE A 791 27.71 9.22 -22.73
CA PHE A 791 26.72 9.89 -21.90
C PHE A 791 27.35 10.39 -20.62
N LYS A 792 26.88 11.54 -20.15
CA LYS A 792 27.24 12.11 -18.86
C LYS A 792 25.98 12.19 -18.01
N HIS A 793 26.04 11.65 -16.81
CA HIS A 793 24.96 11.81 -15.86
C HIS A 793 24.89 13.26 -15.41
N ARG A 794 23.69 13.86 -15.48
CA ARG A 794 23.49 15.30 -15.30
C ARG A 794 23.83 15.80 -13.90
N ASP A 795 23.74 14.93 -12.89
CA ASP A 795 23.87 15.35 -11.49
C ASP A 795 25.16 14.89 -10.80
N SER A 796 25.93 13.99 -11.40
CA SER A 796 27.11 13.36 -10.76
C SER A 796 28.40 13.49 -11.58
N ASP A 797 28.35 14.14 -12.74
CA ASP A 797 29.44 14.26 -13.72
C ASP A 797 30.01 12.94 -14.26
N LYS A 798 29.50 11.79 -13.83
CA LYS A 798 29.92 10.44 -14.26
C LYS A 798 29.64 10.20 -15.73
N GLU A 799 30.58 9.57 -16.42
CA GLU A 799 30.50 9.30 -17.85
C GLU A 799 30.45 7.80 -18.15
N ILE A 800 29.60 7.39 -19.08
CA ILE A 800 29.49 5.99 -19.52
C ILE A 800 29.37 5.94 -21.05
N PHE A 801 30.02 4.94 -21.64
CA PHE A 801 29.79 4.58 -23.04
C PHE A 801 28.71 3.51 -23.16
N VAL A 802 27.79 3.71 -24.10
CA VAL A 802 26.69 2.79 -24.36
C VAL A 802 26.74 2.38 -25.82
N PHE A 803 26.78 1.07 -26.06
CA PHE A 803 26.82 0.45 -27.39
C PHE A 803 25.58 -0.42 -27.60
N ASN A 804 24.95 -0.32 -28.77
CA ASN A 804 23.87 -1.21 -29.18
C ASN A 804 24.11 -1.74 -30.60
N THR A 805 23.79 -3.01 -30.85
CA THR A 805 24.03 -3.66 -32.14
C THR A 805 23.02 -4.75 -32.48
N HIS A 806 23.00 -5.14 -33.76
CA HIS A 806 22.29 -6.31 -34.25
C HIS A 806 23.18 -7.06 -35.25
N PHE A 807 23.55 -8.30 -34.94
CA PHE A 807 24.48 -9.13 -35.73
C PHE A 807 23.77 -9.92 -36.82
N ASP A 808 24.55 -10.46 -37.76
CA ASP A 808 23.98 -11.25 -38.85
C ASP A 808 23.57 -12.68 -38.45
N HIS A 809 22.35 -13.04 -38.82
CA HIS A 809 21.77 -14.37 -38.61
C HIS A 809 22.32 -15.48 -39.53
N ARG A 810 23.03 -15.16 -40.63
CA ARG A 810 23.55 -16.14 -41.59
C ARG A 810 25.06 -16.31 -41.50
N GLY A 811 25.81 -15.22 -41.62
CA GLY A 811 27.26 -15.25 -41.71
C GLY A 811 27.94 -15.66 -40.40
N GLU A 812 28.55 -16.84 -40.37
CA GLU A 812 29.32 -17.30 -39.22
C GLU A 812 30.61 -16.51 -39.09
N GLN A 813 31.32 -16.31 -40.21
CA GLN A 813 32.53 -15.51 -40.25
C GLN A 813 32.22 -14.05 -39.91
N ALA A 814 31.09 -13.52 -40.37
CA ALA A 814 30.65 -12.18 -40.10
C ALA A 814 30.40 -11.97 -38.60
N ARG A 815 29.74 -12.90 -37.89
CA ARG A 815 29.56 -12.76 -36.43
C ARG A 815 30.89 -12.75 -35.68
N LEU A 816 31.84 -13.61 -36.06
CA LEU A 816 33.16 -13.66 -35.44
C LEU A 816 33.98 -12.40 -35.71
N GLU A 817 34.03 -11.92 -36.95
CA GLU A 817 34.78 -10.72 -37.28
C GLU A 817 34.10 -9.44 -36.76
N SER A 818 32.77 -9.43 -36.69
CA SER A 818 32.00 -8.36 -36.07
C SER A 818 32.30 -8.23 -34.58
N ILE A 819 32.38 -9.33 -33.83
CA ILE A 819 32.66 -9.26 -32.39
C ILE A 819 34.11 -8.81 -32.13
N LYS A 820 35.06 -9.19 -33.01
CA LYS A 820 36.44 -8.71 -32.97
C LYS A 820 36.52 -7.20 -33.19
N LEU A 821 35.89 -6.72 -34.27
CA LEU A 821 35.82 -5.29 -34.60
C LEU A 821 35.15 -4.50 -33.46
N LEU A 822 34.03 -5.00 -32.93
CA LEU A 822 33.29 -4.34 -31.86
C LEU A 822 34.12 -4.22 -30.58
N ARG A 823 34.82 -5.29 -30.18
CA ARG A 823 35.73 -5.24 -29.01
C ARG A 823 36.86 -4.24 -29.20
N GLU A 824 37.47 -4.20 -30.39
CA GLU A 824 38.52 -3.22 -30.72
C GLU A 824 37.99 -1.77 -30.63
N LYS A 825 36.78 -1.53 -31.14
CA LYS A 825 36.11 -0.22 -31.03
C LYS A 825 35.81 0.16 -29.59
N ILE A 826 35.25 -0.74 -28.79
CA ILE A 826 34.98 -0.47 -27.37
C ILE A 826 36.30 -0.13 -26.67
N GLN A 827 37.31 -1.00 -26.76
CA GLN A 827 38.60 -0.80 -26.10
C GLN A 827 39.28 0.52 -26.49
N SER A 828 39.25 0.89 -27.77
CA SER A 828 39.87 2.14 -28.25
C SER A 828 39.10 3.41 -27.86
N MET A 829 37.80 3.30 -27.61
CA MET A 829 36.93 4.44 -27.32
C MET A 829 36.74 4.70 -25.83
N THR A 830 36.70 3.64 -25.02
CA THR A 830 36.32 3.74 -23.61
C THR A 830 37.49 4.12 -22.73
N ALA A 831 38.71 3.70 -23.06
CA ALA A 831 39.84 3.75 -22.12
C ALA A 831 39.39 3.23 -20.74
N GLU A 832 39.56 4.03 -19.68
CA GLU A 832 39.09 3.70 -18.31
C GLU A 832 37.62 4.09 -18.03
N THR A 833 36.92 4.73 -18.98
CA THR A 833 35.50 5.07 -18.82
C THR A 833 34.66 3.79 -18.88
N PRO A 834 33.72 3.58 -17.94
CA PRO A 834 32.86 2.41 -17.97
C PRO A 834 32.04 2.31 -19.26
N PHE A 835 31.69 1.09 -19.64
CA PHE A 835 30.85 0.84 -20.80
C PHE A 835 29.79 -0.22 -20.55
N LEU A 836 28.73 -0.14 -21.37
CA LEU A 836 27.76 -1.21 -21.54
C LEU A 836 27.60 -1.50 -23.03
N LEU A 837 27.57 -2.78 -23.37
CA LEU A 837 27.30 -3.27 -24.72
C LEU A 837 26.05 -4.14 -24.67
N MET A 838 25.07 -3.83 -25.51
CA MET A 838 23.82 -4.58 -25.56
C MET A 838 23.40 -4.86 -27.00
N GLY A 839 22.55 -5.86 -27.23
CA GLY A 839 22.09 -6.16 -28.58
C GLY A 839 21.54 -7.57 -28.78
N ASP A 840 21.07 -7.79 -30.02
CA ASP A 840 20.82 -9.11 -30.59
C ASP A 840 22.08 -9.57 -31.35
N PHE A 841 22.74 -10.59 -30.83
CA PHE A 841 24.01 -11.06 -31.35
C PHE A 841 23.87 -12.24 -32.32
N ASN A 842 22.66 -12.80 -32.48
CA ASN A 842 22.38 -13.97 -33.32
C ASN A 842 23.29 -15.21 -33.04
N PHE A 843 23.98 -15.22 -31.91
CA PHE A 843 24.83 -16.30 -31.44
C PHE A 843 24.50 -16.62 -29.99
N ASP A 844 24.73 -17.86 -29.56
CA ASP A 844 24.48 -18.26 -28.17
C ASP A 844 25.75 -18.36 -27.33
N THR A 845 25.58 -18.64 -26.04
CA THR A 845 26.66 -18.75 -25.05
C THR A 845 27.71 -19.85 -25.33
N GLN A 846 27.45 -20.77 -26.28
CA GLN A 846 28.38 -21.84 -26.64
C GLN A 846 29.14 -21.54 -27.94
N SER A 847 28.76 -20.47 -28.65
CA SER A 847 29.35 -20.10 -29.92
C SER A 847 30.75 -19.49 -29.78
N GLU A 848 31.58 -19.65 -30.82
CA GLU A 848 32.93 -19.06 -30.86
C GLU A 848 32.94 -17.54 -30.63
N PRO A 849 32.06 -16.72 -31.23
CA PRO A 849 32.04 -15.28 -30.96
C PRO A 849 31.76 -14.93 -29.49
N TYR A 850 30.88 -15.68 -28.81
CA TYR A 850 30.58 -15.48 -27.39
C TYR A 850 31.79 -15.79 -26.52
N LEU A 851 32.42 -16.95 -26.74
CA LEU A 851 33.62 -17.34 -26.03
C LEU A 851 34.76 -16.34 -26.27
N TRP A 852 34.86 -15.81 -27.49
CA TRP A 852 35.89 -14.83 -27.86
C TRP A 852 35.69 -13.48 -27.15
N ILE A 853 34.46 -12.95 -27.05
CA ILE A 853 34.24 -11.68 -26.33
C ILE A 853 34.35 -11.82 -24.82
N THR A 854 34.02 -12.98 -24.26
CA THR A 854 34.13 -13.23 -22.81
C THR A 854 35.51 -13.70 -22.37
N GLU A 855 36.41 -14.01 -23.32
CA GLU A 855 37.80 -14.36 -23.03
C GLU A 855 38.54 -13.18 -22.34
N PRO A 856 39.13 -13.40 -21.14
CA PRO A 856 39.94 -12.40 -20.48
C PRO A 856 41.19 -12.04 -21.31
N ARG A 857 41.44 -10.74 -21.53
CA ARG A 857 42.61 -10.25 -22.29
C ARG A 857 43.24 -9.05 -21.61
N ASN A 858 44.45 -9.22 -21.05
CA ASN A 858 45.15 -8.19 -20.28
C ASN A 858 44.23 -7.57 -19.21
N GLU A 859 44.26 -6.24 -19.04
CA GLU A 859 43.41 -5.52 -18.07
C GLU A 859 41.98 -5.28 -18.57
N PHE A 860 41.69 -5.47 -19.86
CA PHE A 860 40.39 -5.18 -20.48
C PHE A 860 39.54 -6.46 -20.67
N THR A 861 38.66 -6.74 -19.71
CA THR A 861 37.83 -7.95 -19.67
C THR A 861 36.36 -7.60 -19.77
N ILE A 862 35.70 -8.12 -20.81
CA ILE A 862 34.26 -7.99 -21.01
C ILE A 862 33.59 -9.25 -20.45
N VAL A 863 32.52 -9.08 -19.67
CA VAL A 863 31.75 -10.18 -19.06
C VAL A 863 30.27 -10.06 -19.41
N ASP A 864 29.58 -11.20 -19.47
CA ASP A 864 28.12 -11.23 -19.63
C ASP A 864 27.46 -10.92 -18.29
N SER A 865 26.57 -9.92 -18.27
CA SER A 865 25.86 -9.49 -17.07
C SER A 865 25.11 -10.62 -16.37
N LYS A 866 24.60 -11.60 -17.11
CA LYS A 866 23.92 -12.78 -16.53
C LYS A 866 24.84 -13.61 -15.65
N VAL A 867 26.12 -13.71 -16.03
CA VAL A 867 27.12 -14.56 -15.37
C VAL A 867 27.58 -13.96 -14.04
N ILE A 868 27.67 -12.63 -13.98
CA ILE A 868 28.16 -11.89 -12.81
C ILE A 868 27.05 -11.24 -11.97
N SER A 869 25.78 -11.55 -12.27
CA SER A 869 24.63 -11.07 -11.50
C SER A 869 24.69 -11.58 -10.06
N GLU A 870 24.59 -10.67 -9.09
CA GLU A 870 24.59 -11.00 -7.66
C GLU A 870 23.32 -11.75 -7.25
N ASN A 871 22.18 -11.32 -7.80
CA ASN A 871 20.93 -12.06 -7.67
C ASN A 871 20.82 -13.17 -8.70
N ILE A 872 20.10 -14.23 -8.35
CA ILE A 872 19.80 -15.33 -9.26
C ILE A 872 19.08 -14.76 -10.50
N PRO A 873 19.62 -14.96 -11.73
CA PRO A 873 18.97 -14.52 -12.96
C PRO A 873 17.53 -15.02 -13.07
N GLN A 874 16.60 -14.12 -13.43
CA GLN A 874 15.17 -14.42 -13.57
C GLN A 874 14.78 -14.59 -15.05
N GLY A 875 13.66 -15.29 -15.30
CA GLY A 875 13.12 -15.50 -16.64
C GLY A 875 13.57 -16.82 -17.31
N PRO A 876 13.16 -17.04 -18.58
CA PRO A 876 13.53 -18.24 -19.33
C PRO A 876 15.04 -18.29 -19.63
N PRO A 877 15.58 -19.47 -19.95
CA PRO A 877 17.00 -19.61 -20.27
C PRO A 877 17.40 -18.94 -21.58
N GLY A 878 16.47 -18.78 -22.53
CA GLY A 878 16.67 -18.15 -23.83
C GLY A 878 15.77 -16.95 -24.10
N THR A 879 16.09 -16.22 -25.16
CA THR A 879 15.49 -14.90 -25.46
C THR A 879 14.65 -14.89 -26.74
N PHE A 880 14.76 -15.90 -27.61
CA PHE A 880 14.02 -15.98 -28.86
C PHE A 880 12.83 -16.96 -28.80
N SER A 881 11.60 -16.42 -28.88
CA SER A 881 10.33 -17.17 -28.83
C SER A 881 9.70 -17.44 -30.20
N GLY A 882 10.03 -16.66 -31.23
CA GLY A 882 9.38 -16.77 -32.54
C GLY A 882 7.87 -16.48 -32.51
N PHE A 883 7.41 -15.65 -31.55
CA PHE A 883 5.99 -15.41 -31.23
C PHE A 883 5.23 -16.62 -30.68
N VAL A 884 5.91 -17.73 -30.38
CA VAL A 884 5.26 -18.94 -29.88
C VAL A 884 5.12 -18.88 -28.36
N VAL A 885 3.88 -18.72 -27.88
CA VAL A 885 3.54 -18.87 -26.46
C VAL A 885 3.42 -20.35 -26.14
N THR A 886 4.32 -20.86 -25.31
CA THR A 886 4.43 -22.29 -24.97
C THR A 886 5.03 -22.48 -23.58
N ASP A 887 4.67 -23.58 -22.92
CA ASP A 887 5.27 -24.02 -21.66
C ASP A 887 6.74 -24.45 -21.84
N ASN A 888 7.13 -24.85 -23.07
CA ASN A 888 8.51 -25.19 -23.40
C ASN A 888 9.31 -23.94 -23.75
N LEU A 889 9.66 -23.18 -22.72
CA LEU A 889 10.33 -21.89 -22.88
C LEU A 889 11.64 -22.00 -23.69
N PRO A 890 11.98 -20.96 -24.47
CA PRO A 890 13.20 -20.91 -25.26
C PRO A 890 14.45 -21.21 -24.43
N GLN A 891 15.37 -21.99 -25.02
CA GLN A 891 16.64 -22.36 -24.39
C GLN A 891 17.82 -21.53 -24.90
N ARG A 892 17.68 -20.93 -26.07
CA ARG A 892 18.76 -20.22 -26.75
C ARG A 892 18.70 -18.73 -26.42
N GLN A 893 19.67 -18.26 -25.64
CA GLN A 893 19.90 -16.84 -25.40
C GLN A 893 20.78 -16.29 -26.52
N ILE A 894 20.25 -15.33 -27.29
CA ILE A 894 20.98 -14.64 -28.36
C ILE A 894 21.01 -13.12 -28.16
N ASP A 895 20.24 -12.62 -27.19
CA ASP A 895 20.24 -11.24 -26.76
C ASP A 895 21.06 -11.14 -25.47
N HIS A 896 22.03 -10.23 -25.44
CA HIS A 896 23.00 -10.13 -24.36
C HIS A 896 23.21 -8.68 -23.92
N ILE A 897 23.57 -8.51 -22.65
CA ILE A 897 24.13 -7.29 -22.09
C ILE A 897 25.49 -7.63 -21.51
N PHE A 898 26.54 -7.04 -22.07
CA PHE A 898 27.93 -7.18 -21.68
C PHE A 898 28.42 -5.89 -21.00
N VAL A 899 29.27 -6.05 -19.98
CA VAL A 899 29.84 -4.95 -19.19
C VAL A 899 31.32 -5.22 -18.92
N ASP A 900 32.02 -4.22 -18.38
CA ASP A 900 33.36 -4.43 -17.83
C ASP A 900 33.34 -5.34 -16.59
N LYS A 901 34.39 -6.14 -16.37
CA LYS A 901 34.51 -7.07 -15.23
C LYS A 901 34.37 -6.43 -13.85
N ASP A 902 34.68 -5.14 -13.71
CA ASP A 902 34.59 -4.43 -12.44
C ASP A 902 33.20 -3.80 -12.20
N THR A 903 32.28 -3.95 -13.16
CA THR A 903 30.89 -3.52 -13.01
C THR A 903 30.14 -4.50 -12.11
N GLN A 904 29.47 -3.98 -11.09
CA GLN A 904 28.58 -4.79 -10.26
C GLN A 904 27.24 -4.94 -10.97
N VAL A 905 26.73 -6.17 -11.07
CA VAL A 905 25.41 -6.45 -11.66
C VAL A 905 24.47 -6.91 -10.55
N LEU A 906 23.50 -6.07 -10.19
CA LEU A 906 22.60 -6.36 -9.08
C LEU A 906 21.54 -7.39 -9.47
N THR A 907 20.95 -7.23 -10.65
CA THR A 907 19.85 -8.07 -11.14
C THR A 907 19.99 -8.35 -12.63
N PHE A 908 19.45 -9.48 -13.06
CA PHE A 908 19.30 -9.85 -14.46
C PHE A 908 17.96 -10.55 -14.66
N GLU A 909 17.19 -10.13 -15.66
CA GLU A 909 15.87 -10.68 -15.99
C GLU A 909 15.69 -10.82 -17.51
N ILE A 910 15.19 -11.97 -17.96
CA ILE A 910 14.60 -12.14 -19.29
C ILE A 910 13.08 -12.07 -19.16
N ILE A 911 12.45 -11.08 -19.79
CA ILE A 911 11.06 -10.70 -19.51
C ILE A 911 10.10 -11.44 -20.46
N ALA A 912 9.64 -12.63 -20.05
CA ALA A 912 8.69 -13.44 -20.83
C ALA A 912 7.21 -13.11 -20.55
N LYS A 913 6.82 -11.83 -20.67
CA LYS A 913 5.45 -11.38 -20.42
C LYS A 913 4.56 -11.54 -21.66
N SER A 914 3.42 -12.21 -21.52
CA SER A 914 2.39 -12.30 -22.56
C SER A 914 1.11 -11.54 -22.18
N ARG A 915 0.35 -11.09 -23.19
CA ARG A 915 -0.97 -10.47 -23.06
C ARG A 915 -1.91 -11.09 -24.08
N ASP A 916 -3.06 -11.58 -23.63
CA ASP A 916 -4.05 -12.28 -24.48
C ASP A 916 -3.41 -13.43 -25.29
N GLY A 917 -2.55 -14.23 -24.65
CA GLY A 917 -1.85 -15.35 -25.30
C GLY A 917 -0.84 -14.92 -26.38
N ARG A 918 -0.30 -13.70 -26.32
CA ARG A 918 0.67 -13.17 -27.30
C ARG A 918 1.85 -12.48 -26.63
N TYR A 919 3.02 -12.59 -27.23
CA TYR A 919 4.21 -11.82 -26.83
C TYR A 919 4.29 -10.47 -27.57
N PRO A 920 4.91 -9.44 -26.96
CA PRO A 920 5.07 -8.11 -27.58
C PRO A 920 6.06 -8.10 -28.76
N SER A 921 6.94 -9.10 -28.83
CA SER A 921 7.90 -9.35 -29.90
C SER A 921 8.16 -10.86 -30.01
N ASP A 922 8.86 -11.30 -31.05
CA ASP A 922 9.39 -12.66 -31.13
C ASP A 922 10.61 -12.86 -30.23
N HIS A 923 11.19 -11.79 -29.70
CA HIS A 923 12.18 -11.83 -28.63
C HIS A 923 11.58 -11.42 -27.27
N PHE A 924 12.21 -11.88 -26.20
CA PHE A 924 12.01 -11.36 -24.85
C PHE A 924 13.04 -10.26 -24.58
N PRO A 925 12.65 -9.12 -23.98
CA PRO A 925 13.60 -8.14 -23.52
C PRO A 925 14.49 -8.71 -22.42
N VAL A 926 15.76 -8.31 -22.43
CA VAL A 926 16.72 -8.55 -21.34
C VAL A 926 16.86 -7.25 -20.56
N PHE A 927 16.68 -7.32 -19.24
CA PHE A 927 16.81 -6.19 -18.32
C PHE A 927 17.85 -6.48 -17.24
N THR A 928 18.63 -5.46 -16.87
CA THR A 928 19.63 -5.57 -15.81
C THR A 928 19.82 -4.24 -15.10
N GLN A 929 20.21 -4.32 -13.84
CA GLN A 929 20.62 -3.18 -13.01
C GLN A 929 22.13 -3.26 -12.78
N ILE A 930 22.86 -2.25 -13.25
CA ILE A 930 24.33 -2.23 -13.17
C ILE A 930 24.83 -1.06 -12.35
N VAL A 931 25.88 -1.28 -11.56
CA VAL A 931 26.62 -0.22 -10.88
C VAL A 931 28.05 -0.23 -11.44
N PRO A 932 28.34 0.67 -12.40
CA PRO A 932 29.69 0.77 -12.94
C PRO A 932 30.70 1.19 -11.87
N LYS A 933 31.92 0.69 -11.98
CA LYS A 933 33.04 1.20 -11.19
C LYS A 933 33.46 2.55 -11.76
N TRP A 934 33.17 3.61 -11.03
CA TRP A 934 33.58 4.98 -11.36
C TRP A 934 35.01 5.22 -10.84
N GLU A 935 35.82 5.97 -11.59
CA GLU A 935 37.15 6.43 -11.14
C GLU A 935 37.08 7.49 -10.02
#